data_AF-A0A1L9S9L3-F1
#
_entry.id   AF-A0A1L9S9L3-F1
#
_cell.length_a   1.000
_cell.length_b   1.000
_cell.length_c   1.000
_cell.angle_alpha   90.00
_cell.angle_beta   90.00
_cell.angle_gamma   90.00
#
_symmetry.space_group_name_H-M   'P 1'
#
loop_
_entity.id
_entity.type
_entity.pdbx_description
1 polymer ?
#
loop_
_entity_poly.entity_id
_entity_poly.type
_entity_poly.pdbx_seq_one_letter_code
_entity_poly.pdbx_strand_id
1 'polypeptide(L)'
;MVLNRAETATGTPLRPPPEESQRKPPSAIAQDLLVGIPDEVLTVIRSLEKDFYIEPSVMKQITEEFVSELEKGLTVEGGDLPMNITWVIGWPTGEEQGQFLTLDIGGTNMRVCGVRLATRQNEIEVTSQKSALPEEIKNSTAEEFWDHVAGCVQQYLHKHHSGGQTSTKLPLAVTFSYPVFQSSIRNGVLQYWTKGLNVSGVEGQDIVKQLEEALERKKLPVYIIALANDTTGTLITSRFHDPGIEIGSIFSTGCNAAYMEEVKAVPKLKDSGLPGNWLVAINTEYGAFDNKRLYLGELLRVIMLDLHASDKLFRGQDVTQLRLSNAIDTRFLSQESKDIISLFHDRFDIDLQPYELKVCRYLVELVVARGARLYACGIAGICKKKGIESCHVGVDGSVFHNYPQFRRRAARALREILDWPQDSEDLVVLQQATYGSEVGAALIAALTMRTSHSERPDKMRFRSQLTNVLTFSKLTASLASLGKICWMRLEDSTVRFTIIPDQGTQVWAQVQVDTIFDETSYILQSNTGVINLEVPVGALHRALRSALGATSAQIRLTKKGNIPLLALTINTSSWTAGRNALGVANSGVVDGEHDGAVLPRSEARERETVITQEIPVKVLHESVIEGLHEPRCPDPDVHIILPSLVQLKSISERFTKLASTKGSSTNANTNINTTSSDSAGNTVPILGASSPKLELSANMHGSLRLAISTDEFRIASEWTGLVNPPLDPAQLSSQTEIDQLPSERRRALGNDEEAGWARVRIDGRDWGRVLSVGRLSPKVVACFIHNTALVLYVYLPSSWSSDESCLTYYINSYVI
;
A
#
# COMPACT_ATOMS: atom_id res chain seq x y z
N MET A 1 -8.17 -34.18 -41.56
CA MET A 1 -7.14 -35.22 -41.46
C MET A 1 -6.05 -34.93 -42.49
N VAL A 2 -5.17 -33.97 -42.21
CA VAL A 2 -3.80 -33.84 -42.72
C VAL A 2 -3.08 -33.01 -41.65
N LEU A 3 -2.18 -33.66 -40.91
CA LEU A 3 -1.30 -33.08 -39.91
C LEU A 3 -0.03 -32.60 -40.63
N ASN A 4 0.25 -31.29 -40.63
CA ASN A 4 1.58 -30.79 -40.94
C ASN A 4 2.32 -30.51 -39.62
N ARG A 5 3.28 -31.39 -39.31
CA ARG A 5 4.27 -31.23 -38.24
C ARG A 5 5.22 -30.10 -38.63
N ALA A 6 5.38 -29.11 -37.75
CA ALA A 6 6.50 -28.17 -37.79
C ALA A 6 7.74 -28.88 -37.25
N GLU A 7 8.78 -28.97 -38.06
CA GLU A 7 10.11 -29.42 -37.65
C GLU A 7 10.77 -28.36 -36.76
N THR A 8 11.27 -28.82 -35.62
CA THR A 8 12.10 -28.08 -34.68
C THR A 8 13.49 -27.86 -35.29
N ALA A 9 13.74 -26.66 -35.81
CA ALA A 9 15.09 -26.23 -36.18
C ALA A 9 15.89 -25.94 -34.90
N THR A 10 16.80 -26.86 -34.56
CA THR A 10 17.85 -26.64 -33.57
C THR A 10 18.84 -25.63 -34.15
N GLY A 11 18.83 -24.41 -33.59
CA GLY A 11 19.72 -23.34 -33.99
C GLY A 11 21.17 -23.65 -33.60
N THR A 12 22.03 -23.84 -34.60
CA THR A 12 23.48 -23.75 -34.45
C THR A 12 23.85 -22.32 -34.02
N PRO A 13 24.78 -22.12 -33.07
CA PRO A 13 25.18 -20.78 -32.67
C PRO A 13 25.87 -20.07 -33.84
N LEU A 14 25.36 -18.90 -34.23
CA LEU A 14 26.01 -18.01 -35.18
C LEU A 14 27.38 -17.61 -34.61
N ARG A 15 28.45 -18.02 -35.29
CA ARG A 15 29.83 -17.63 -34.97
C ARG A 15 29.94 -16.10 -35.03
N PRO A 16 30.49 -15.42 -34.01
CA PRO A 16 30.65 -13.97 -34.06
C PRO A 16 31.60 -13.59 -35.20
N PRO A 17 31.37 -12.44 -35.88
CA PRO A 17 32.27 -11.98 -36.93
C PRO A 17 33.66 -11.64 -36.34
N PRO A 18 34.73 -11.69 -37.14
CA PRO A 18 36.11 -11.55 -36.65
C PRO A 18 36.36 -10.21 -35.93
N GLU A 19 37.06 -10.27 -34.81
CA GLU A 19 37.34 -9.18 -33.85
C GLU A 19 38.12 -7.97 -34.42
N GLU A 20 38.73 -8.07 -35.61
CA GLU A 20 39.57 -7.01 -36.18
C GLU A 20 38.81 -5.78 -36.74
N SER A 21 37.48 -5.86 -36.90
CA SER A 21 36.65 -4.75 -37.39
C SER A 21 36.25 -3.74 -36.29
N GLN A 22 36.55 -4.04 -35.02
CA GLN A 22 35.96 -3.35 -33.87
C GLN A 22 36.78 -2.17 -33.33
N ARG A 23 37.99 -1.90 -33.87
CA ARG A 23 39.00 -1.02 -33.26
C ARG A 23 39.38 0.25 -34.04
N LYS A 24 38.45 0.94 -34.72
CA LYS A 24 38.75 2.24 -35.40
C LYS A 24 38.20 3.49 -34.66
N PRO A 25 38.99 4.57 -34.51
CA PRO A 25 38.56 5.84 -33.89
C PRO A 25 37.52 6.59 -34.72
N PRO A 26 36.80 7.60 -34.18
CA PRO A 26 35.68 8.25 -34.85
C PRO A 26 36.21 9.42 -35.68
N SER A 27 36.52 9.15 -36.94
CA SER A 27 36.57 10.16 -38.00
C SER A 27 35.76 9.74 -39.23
N ALA A 28 35.03 8.62 -39.16
CA ALA A 28 34.32 8.04 -40.28
C ALA A 28 32.82 7.95 -39.98
N ILE A 29 32.15 9.10 -39.78
CA ILE A 29 30.75 9.19 -40.22
C ILE A 29 30.81 8.92 -41.72
N ALA A 30 30.48 7.70 -42.13
CA ALA A 30 30.38 7.23 -43.52
C ALA A 30 31.10 8.14 -44.54
N GLN A 31 32.45 8.27 -44.42
CA GLN A 31 33.24 9.23 -45.20
C GLN A 31 33.09 9.00 -46.70
N ASP A 32 32.77 7.76 -47.07
CA ASP A 32 32.42 7.33 -48.42
C ASP A 32 31.22 8.10 -49.00
N LEU A 33 30.27 8.55 -48.14
CA LEU A 33 29.15 9.40 -48.54
C LEU A 33 29.59 10.83 -48.90
N LEU A 34 30.73 11.30 -48.39
CA LEU A 34 31.24 12.64 -48.71
C LEU A 34 31.90 12.71 -50.10
N VAL A 35 32.19 11.54 -50.71
CA VAL A 35 32.82 11.46 -52.03
C VAL A 35 31.85 11.91 -53.12
N GLY A 36 32.26 12.90 -53.92
CA GLY A 36 31.47 13.42 -55.04
C GLY A 36 30.42 14.46 -54.66
N ILE A 37 30.49 15.01 -53.44
CA ILE A 37 29.73 16.18 -53.01
C ILE A 37 30.49 17.45 -53.45
N PRO A 38 29.82 18.48 -53.99
CA PRO A 38 30.47 19.76 -54.34
C PRO A 38 31.17 20.42 -53.15
N ASP A 39 32.36 21.01 -53.37
CA ASP A 39 33.18 21.61 -52.30
C ASP A 39 32.44 22.66 -51.47
N GLU A 40 31.57 23.42 -52.13
CA GLU A 40 30.78 24.47 -51.51
C GLU A 40 29.69 23.93 -50.56
N VAL A 41 29.25 22.69 -50.75
CA VAL A 41 28.30 21.98 -49.89
C VAL A 41 29.07 21.22 -48.80
N LEU A 42 30.19 20.60 -49.18
CA LEU A 42 31.09 19.89 -48.28
C LEU A 42 31.59 20.79 -47.14
N THR A 43 31.90 22.05 -47.43
CA THR A 43 32.35 23.03 -46.43
C THR A 43 31.28 23.26 -45.36
N VAL A 44 30.01 23.38 -45.75
CA VAL A 44 28.88 23.56 -44.82
C VAL A 44 28.65 22.29 -44.02
N ILE A 45 28.69 21.12 -44.66
CA ILE A 45 28.52 19.82 -43.98
C ILE A 45 29.61 19.59 -42.93
N ARG A 46 30.87 19.94 -43.21
CA ARG A 46 31.96 19.85 -42.22
C ARG A 46 31.77 20.81 -41.05
N SER A 47 31.20 21.99 -41.29
CA SER A 47 30.82 22.89 -40.20
C SER A 47 29.74 22.27 -39.32
N LEU A 48 28.68 21.73 -39.93
CA LEU A 48 27.62 21.03 -39.20
C LEU A 48 28.14 19.81 -38.44
N GLU A 49 29.07 19.04 -39.01
CA GLU A 49 29.73 17.92 -38.32
C GLU A 49 30.38 18.37 -37.01
N LYS A 50 31.09 19.50 -37.05
CA LYS A 50 31.70 20.09 -35.86
C LYS A 50 30.66 20.55 -34.83
N ASP A 51 29.59 21.21 -35.28
CA ASP A 51 28.55 21.76 -34.40
C ASP A 51 27.68 20.67 -33.74
N PHE A 52 27.52 19.51 -34.40
CA PHE A 52 26.73 18.40 -33.89
C PHE A 52 27.56 17.36 -33.13
N TYR A 53 28.88 17.38 -33.27
CA TYR A 53 29.75 16.50 -32.51
C TYR A 53 29.83 16.95 -31.05
N ILE A 54 29.50 16.03 -30.14
CA ILE A 54 29.60 16.27 -28.70
C ILE A 54 30.91 15.66 -28.22
N GLU A 55 31.87 16.49 -27.83
CA GLU A 55 33.16 16.02 -27.31
C GLU A 55 32.99 15.12 -26.07
N PRO A 56 33.84 14.11 -25.85
CA PRO A 56 33.78 13.25 -24.67
C PRO A 56 33.78 14.01 -23.33
N SER A 57 34.55 15.10 -23.24
CA SER A 57 34.57 15.96 -22.06
C SER A 57 33.22 16.62 -21.78
N VAL A 58 32.52 17.07 -22.82
CA VAL A 58 31.18 17.66 -22.73
C VAL A 58 30.16 16.60 -22.34
N MET A 59 30.24 15.39 -22.91
CA MET A 59 29.36 14.29 -22.50
C MET A 59 29.51 13.97 -21.00
N LYS A 60 30.74 13.94 -20.48
CA LYS A 60 30.98 13.75 -19.04
C LYS A 60 30.35 14.86 -18.20
N GLN A 61 30.48 16.13 -18.61
CA GLN A 61 29.83 17.25 -17.93
C GLN A 61 28.31 17.12 -17.92
N ILE A 62 27.71 16.78 -19.07
CA ILE A 62 26.27 16.50 -19.17
C ILE A 62 25.87 15.36 -18.23
N THR A 63 26.66 14.29 -18.19
CA THR A 63 26.40 13.14 -17.30
C THR A 63 26.45 13.54 -15.82
N GLU A 64 27.42 14.34 -15.38
CA GLU A 64 27.47 14.79 -13.98
C GLU A 64 26.29 15.68 -13.61
N GLU A 65 25.91 16.62 -14.48
CA GLU A 65 24.71 17.45 -14.28
C GLU A 65 23.45 16.59 -14.22
N PHE A 66 23.37 15.58 -15.09
CA PHE A 66 22.26 14.64 -15.12
C PHE A 66 22.17 13.80 -13.84
N VAL A 67 23.30 13.38 -13.25
CA VAL A 67 23.32 12.72 -11.94
C VAL A 67 22.72 13.61 -10.86
N SER A 68 23.12 14.88 -10.81
CA SER A 68 22.57 15.87 -9.87
C SER A 68 21.05 16.03 -10.02
N GLU A 69 20.55 16.13 -11.26
CA GLU A 69 19.10 16.24 -11.50
C GLU A 69 18.32 14.93 -11.21
N LEU A 70 18.93 13.75 -11.38
CA LEU A 70 18.32 12.49 -10.94
C LEU A 70 18.17 12.45 -9.41
N GLU A 71 19.19 12.86 -8.67
CA GLU A 71 19.15 12.91 -7.20
C GLU A 71 18.13 13.93 -6.70
N LYS A 72 18.17 15.15 -7.25
CA LYS A 72 17.20 16.21 -6.95
C LYS A 72 15.78 15.79 -7.30
N GLY A 73 15.57 15.09 -8.41
CA GLY A 73 14.27 14.55 -8.78
C GLY A 73 13.71 13.55 -7.76
N LEU A 74 14.53 12.88 -6.94
CA LEU A 74 14.05 11.99 -5.87
C LEU A 74 13.70 12.71 -4.55
N THR A 75 14.02 14.01 -4.44
CA THR A 75 13.74 14.84 -3.25
C THR A 75 12.29 15.30 -3.19
N VAL A 76 11.79 15.71 -2.01
CA VAL A 76 10.39 16.15 -1.85
C VAL A 76 10.11 17.43 -2.65
N GLU A 77 11.09 18.32 -2.72
CA GLU A 77 11.06 19.56 -3.51
C GLU A 77 10.94 19.28 -5.02
N GLY A 78 11.48 18.13 -5.45
CA GLY A 78 11.54 17.72 -6.85
C GLY A 78 12.64 18.43 -7.63
N GLY A 79 12.74 18.09 -8.92
CA GLY A 79 13.66 18.68 -9.88
C GLY A 79 13.04 18.78 -11.25
N ASP A 80 13.85 19.07 -12.27
CA ASP A 80 13.36 19.12 -13.65
C ASP A 80 13.02 17.70 -14.15
N LEU A 81 13.65 16.68 -13.56
CA LEU A 81 13.33 15.27 -13.76
C LEU A 81 12.21 14.83 -12.80
N PRO A 82 11.07 14.31 -13.31
CA PRO A 82 9.96 13.87 -12.47
C PRO A 82 10.34 12.76 -11.48
N MET A 83 11.17 11.80 -11.91
CA MET A 83 11.59 10.63 -11.12
C MET A 83 10.39 9.94 -10.44
N ASN A 84 9.44 9.53 -11.28
CA ASN A 84 8.15 9.00 -10.87
C ASN A 84 8.31 7.67 -10.14
N ILE A 85 7.68 7.58 -8.96
CA ILE A 85 7.58 6.36 -8.18
C ILE A 85 6.53 5.47 -8.83
N THR A 86 6.94 4.29 -9.29
CA THR A 86 6.05 3.37 -10.05
C THR A 86 5.27 2.42 -9.14
N TRP A 87 5.67 2.27 -7.87
CA TRP A 87 5.12 1.29 -6.93
C TRP A 87 5.29 -0.18 -7.33
N VAL A 88 6.17 -0.46 -8.30
CA VAL A 88 6.65 -1.81 -8.58
C VAL A 88 7.75 -2.13 -7.57
N ILE A 89 7.46 -3.03 -6.63
CA ILE A 89 8.35 -3.36 -5.51
C ILE A 89 9.10 -4.65 -5.82
N GLY A 90 10.43 -4.55 -5.83
CA GLY A 90 11.32 -5.69 -6.05
C GLY A 90 11.45 -6.15 -7.50
N TRP A 91 12.36 -7.10 -7.69
CA TRP A 91 12.62 -7.74 -8.98
C TRP A 91 11.69 -8.93 -9.22
N PRO A 92 11.43 -9.28 -10.50
CA PRO A 92 10.79 -10.54 -10.81
C PRO A 92 11.67 -11.72 -10.36
N THR A 93 11.04 -12.78 -9.86
CA THR A 93 11.74 -13.94 -9.25
C THR A 93 11.87 -15.12 -10.19
N GLY A 94 11.16 -15.15 -11.32
CA GLY A 94 11.08 -16.31 -12.21
C GLY A 94 10.01 -17.33 -11.78
N GLU A 95 9.31 -17.08 -10.68
CA GLU A 95 8.26 -17.97 -10.14
C GLU A 95 6.84 -17.44 -10.42
N GLU A 96 6.74 -16.32 -11.13
CA GLU A 96 5.49 -15.67 -11.50
C GLU A 96 4.61 -16.61 -12.32
N GLN A 97 3.35 -16.75 -11.91
CA GLN A 97 2.40 -17.67 -12.52
C GLN A 97 1.03 -17.02 -12.61
N GLY A 98 0.25 -17.45 -13.60
CA GLY A 98 -1.14 -17.07 -13.74
C GLY A 98 -1.50 -16.61 -15.15
N GLN A 99 -2.76 -16.20 -15.28
CA GLN A 99 -3.30 -15.65 -16.52
C GLN A 99 -3.68 -14.20 -16.30
N PHE A 100 -3.14 -13.32 -17.14
CA PHE A 100 -3.29 -11.88 -17.06
C PHE A 100 -3.78 -11.34 -18.38
N LEU A 101 -4.59 -10.29 -18.31
CA LEU A 101 -4.83 -9.42 -19.46
C LEU A 101 -3.94 -8.20 -19.33
N THR A 102 -3.45 -7.71 -20.46
CA THR A 102 -2.72 -6.46 -20.50
C THR A 102 -3.30 -5.55 -21.57
N LEU A 103 -3.34 -4.26 -21.28
CA LEU A 103 -3.87 -3.23 -22.15
C LEU A 103 -2.79 -2.17 -22.35
N ASP A 104 -2.28 -2.07 -23.57
CA ASP A 104 -1.32 -1.04 -23.96
C ASP A 104 -2.01 0.02 -24.81
N ILE A 105 -2.03 1.26 -24.30
CA ILE A 105 -2.66 2.41 -24.95
C ILE A 105 -1.57 3.30 -25.54
N GLY A 106 -1.27 3.11 -26.82
CA GLY A 106 -0.35 3.96 -27.57
C GLY A 106 -1.03 5.16 -28.25
N GLY A 107 -0.23 6.00 -28.93
CA GLY A 107 -0.73 7.20 -29.63
C GLY A 107 -1.50 6.92 -30.93
N THR A 108 -1.20 5.80 -31.58
CA THR A 108 -1.76 5.44 -32.89
C THR A 108 -2.60 4.17 -32.82
N ASN A 109 -2.20 3.24 -31.96
CA ASN A 109 -2.84 1.94 -31.82
C ASN A 109 -2.92 1.61 -30.34
N MET A 110 -3.91 0.80 -30.03
CA MET A 110 -4.06 0.13 -28.76
C MET A 110 -3.86 -1.38 -28.95
N ARG A 111 -3.44 -2.06 -27.91
CA ARG A 111 -3.26 -3.51 -27.92
C ARG A 111 -3.84 -4.13 -26.67
N VAL A 112 -4.61 -5.19 -26.83
CA VAL A 112 -5.05 -6.06 -25.74
C VAL A 112 -4.31 -7.38 -25.89
N CYS A 113 -3.66 -7.84 -24.83
CA CYS A 113 -2.97 -9.12 -24.81
C CYS A 113 -3.47 -10.01 -23.68
N GLY A 114 -3.54 -11.32 -23.94
CA GLY A 114 -3.64 -12.36 -22.92
C GLY A 114 -2.28 -12.97 -22.71
N VAL A 115 -1.76 -12.87 -21.49
CA VAL A 115 -0.45 -13.40 -21.09
C VAL A 115 -0.67 -14.54 -20.11
N ARG A 116 -0.07 -15.70 -20.39
CA ARG A 116 -0.05 -16.85 -19.48
C ARG A 116 1.39 -17.13 -19.07
N LEU A 117 1.64 -17.00 -17.76
CA LEU A 117 2.93 -17.27 -17.12
C LEU A 117 2.92 -18.69 -16.55
N ALA A 118 3.83 -19.57 -17.02
CA ALA A 118 3.88 -20.98 -16.64
C ALA A 118 5.00 -21.29 -15.62
N THR A 119 4.78 -22.33 -14.79
CA THR A 119 5.59 -22.70 -13.62
C THR A 119 6.99 -23.27 -13.93
N ARG A 120 7.28 -23.67 -15.17
CA ARG A 120 8.56 -24.27 -15.56
C ARG A 120 9.08 -23.62 -16.84
N GLN A 121 10.35 -23.19 -16.84
CA GLN A 121 11.15 -22.74 -17.99
C GLN A 121 10.96 -21.30 -18.53
N ASN A 122 10.49 -20.33 -17.73
CA ASN A 122 10.28 -18.95 -18.22
C ASN A 122 9.43 -18.90 -19.51
N GLU A 123 8.55 -19.89 -19.70
CA GLU A 123 7.67 -19.96 -20.86
C GLU A 123 6.52 -18.98 -20.67
N ILE A 124 6.46 -18.00 -21.58
CA ILE A 124 5.44 -16.97 -21.63
C ILE A 124 4.63 -17.19 -22.89
N GLU A 125 3.34 -17.50 -22.74
CA GLU A 125 2.42 -17.52 -23.87
C GLU A 125 1.71 -16.18 -23.98
N VAL A 126 1.82 -15.56 -25.15
CA VAL A 126 1.21 -14.26 -25.44
C VAL A 126 0.26 -14.40 -26.61
N THR A 127 -0.97 -13.97 -26.40
CA THR A 127 -1.98 -13.78 -27.44
C THR A 127 -2.27 -12.29 -27.52
N SER A 128 -2.27 -11.70 -28.71
CA SER A 128 -2.40 -10.24 -28.86
C SER A 128 -3.44 -9.87 -29.92
N GLN A 129 -4.12 -8.76 -29.67
CA GLN A 129 -5.03 -8.11 -30.61
C GLN A 129 -4.73 -6.62 -30.65
N LYS A 130 -4.29 -6.16 -31.82
CA LYS A 130 -4.02 -4.75 -32.08
C LYS A 130 -5.25 -4.09 -32.72
N SER A 131 -5.58 -2.90 -32.26
CA SER A 131 -6.68 -2.08 -32.77
C SER A 131 -6.19 -0.66 -33.03
N ALA A 132 -6.49 -0.10 -34.20
CA ALA A 132 -6.17 1.29 -34.50
C ALA A 132 -7.09 2.21 -33.68
N LEU A 133 -6.57 3.35 -33.22
CA LEU A 133 -7.37 4.39 -32.58
C LEU A 133 -7.86 5.37 -33.65
N PRO A 134 -9.18 5.47 -33.91
CA PRO A 134 -9.73 6.44 -34.86
C PRO A 134 -9.44 7.89 -34.45
N GLU A 135 -9.29 8.80 -35.40
CA GLU A 135 -9.00 10.22 -35.12
C GLU A 135 -10.12 10.91 -34.34
N GLU A 136 -11.36 10.46 -34.54
CA GLU A 136 -12.53 10.94 -33.79
C GLU A 136 -12.42 10.59 -32.31
N ILE A 137 -11.86 9.42 -31.99
CA ILE A 137 -11.66 8.95 -30.61
C ILE A 137 -10.46 9.67 -29.95
N LYS A 138 -9.44 10.06 -30.72
CA LYS A 138 -8.28 10.79 -30.17
C LYS A 138 -8.62 12.20 -29.68
N ASN A 139 -9.70 12.78 -30.19
CA ASN A 139 -10.17 14.14 -29.88
C ASN A 139 -11.55 14.14 -29.18
N SER A 140 -11.96 13.00 -28.62
CA SER A 140 -13.29 12.82 -28.05
C SER A 140 -13.39 13.30 -26.60
N THR A 141 -14.54 13.03 -25.98
CA THR A 141 -14.71 13.11 -24.53
C THR A 141 -14.11 11.89 -23.81
N ALA A 142 -13.83 12.02 -22.51
CA ALA A 142 -13.36 10.93 -21.67
C ALA A 142 -14.29 9.71 -21.71
N GLU A 143 -15.61 9.92 -21.67
CA GLU A 143 -16.60 8.83 -21.72
C GLU A 143 -16.48 8.03 -23.02
N GLU A 144 -16.49 8.70 -24.17
CA GLU A 144 -16.36 8.07 -25.49
C GLU A 144 -15.03 7.33 -25.65
N PHE A 145 -13.93 7.93 -25.18
CA PHE A 145 -12.61 7.33 -25.24
C PHE A 145 -12.54 6.04 -24.41
N TRP A 146 -12.93 6.09 -23.13
CA TRP A 146 -12.87 4.92 -22.26
C TRP A 146 -13.88 3.84 -22.64
N ASP A 147 -15.04 4.21 -23.19
CA ASP A 147 -16.00 3.25 -23.74
C ASP A 147 -15.45 2.55 -25.00
N HIS A 148 -14.69 3.25 -25.84
CA HIS A 148 -13.99 2.64 -26.97
C HIS A 148 -12.92 1.65 -26.47
N VAL A 149 -12.10 2.06 -25.52
CA VAL A 149 -11.06 1.22 -24.89
C VAL A 149 -11.67 -0.05 -24.29
N ALA A 150 -12.72 0.09 -23.47
CA ALA A 150 -13.44 -1.04 -22.90
C ALA A 150 -14.10 -1.92 -23.99
N GLY A 151 -14.53 -1.34 -25.10
CA GLY A 151 -15.06 -2.06 -26.25
C GLY A 151 -14.03 -2.99 -26.91
N CYS A 152 -12.78 -2.57 -27.01
CA CYS A 152 -11.72 -3.44 -27.53
C CYS A 152 -11.39 -4.59 -26.58
N VAL A 153 -11.39 -4.34 -25.26
CA VAL A 153 -11.24 -5.42 -24.26
C VAL A 153 -12.38 -6.43 -24.37
N GLN A 154 -13.62 -5.96 -24.56
CA GLN A 154 -14.79 -6.81 -24.79
C GLN A 154 -14.63 -7.68 -26.05
N GLN A 155 -14.21 -7.09 -27.17
CA GLN A 155 -14.01 -7.82 -28.42
C GLN A 155 -12.95 -8.92 -28.27
N TYR A 156 -11.85 -8.61 -27.57
CA TYR A 156 -10.80 -9.58 -27.27
C TYR A 156 -11.34 -10.76 -26.46
N LEU A 157 -12.04 -10.48 -25.35
CA LEU A 157 -12.66 -11.49 -24.48
C LEU A 157 -13.65 -12.37 -25.25
N HIS A 158 -14.49 -11.78 -26.10
CA HIS A 158 -15.45 -12.54 -26.91
C HIS A 158 -14.76 -13.53 -27.85
N LYS A 159 -13.61 -13.16 -28.42
CA LYS A 159 -12.86 -13.95 -29.40
C LYS A 159 -11.99 -15.03 -28.77
N HIS A 160 -11.38 -14.75 -27.62
CA HIS A 160 -10.35 -15.61 -27.02
C HIS A 160 -10.80 -16.32 -25.73
N HIS A 161 -11.94 -15.92 -25.14
CA HIS A 161 -12.50 -16.51 -23.91
C HIS A 161 -13.93 -17.03 -24.11
N SER A 162 -14.20 -17.65 -25.28
CA SER A 162 -15.52 -18.15 -25.70
C SER A 162 -15.93 -19.48 -25.02
N GLY A 163 -15.80 -19.58 -23.69
CA GLY A 163 -16.11 -20.80 -22.94
C GLY A 163 -16.51 -20.53 -21.48
N GLY A 164 -17.81 -20.32 -21.27
CA GLY A 164 -18.46 -20.35 -19.94
C GLY A 164 -18.23 -19.12 -19.06
N GLN A 165 -19.27 -18.73 -18.32
CA GLN A 165 -19.16 -17.76 -17.23
C GLN A 165 -18.15 -18.29 -16.19
N THR A 166 -16.90 -17.85 -16.28
CA THR A 166 -16.00 -17.90 -15.14
C THR A 166 -16.53 -16.89 -14.13
N SER A 167 -16.93 -17.35 -12.93
CA SER A 167 -17.37 -16.45 -11.84
C SER A 167 -16.23 -15.53 -11.34
N THR A 168 -15.00 -15.77 -11.80
CA THR A 168 -13.78 -15.09 -11.40
C THR A 168 -13.38 -14.00 -12.40
N LYS A 169 -13.29 -12.75 -11.94
CA LYS A 169 -12.77 -11.65 -12.75
C LYS A 169 -11.29 -11.87 -13.08
N LEU A 170 -10.87 -11.56 -14.31
CA LEU A 170 -9.47 -11.64 -14.75
C LEU A 170 -8.70 -10.36 -14.35
N PRO A 171 -7.45 -10.49 -13.88
CA PRO A 171 -6.60 -9.34 -13.59
C PRO A 171 -6.17 -8.66 -14.90
N LEU A 172 -6.34 -7.34 -14.96
CA LEU A 172 -5.96 -6.48 -16.08
C LEU A 172 -4.85 -5.52 -15.66
N ALA A 173 -3.69 -5.59 -16.31
CA ALA A 173 -2.62 -4.60 -16.18
C ALA A 173 -2.72 -3.58 -17.31
N VAL A 174 -2.61 -2.29 -16.99
CA VAL A 174 -2.67 -1.22 -17.99
C VAL A 174 -1.29 -0.63 -18.17
N THR A 175 -0.75 -0.73 -19.38
CA THR A 175 0.42 0.03 -19.80
C THR A 175 -0.04 1.37 -20.35
N PHE A 176 0.35 2.46 -19.67
CA PHE A 176 -0.06 3.80 -20.02
C PHE A 176 1.17 4.70 -20.15
N SER A 177 1.67 4.82 -21.37
CA SER A 177 2.90 5.54 -21.70
C SER A 177 2.69 7.05 -21.85
N TYR A 178 2.06 7.68 -20.86
CA TYR A 178 1.86 9.12 -20.77
C TYR A 178 2.29 9.61 -19.38
N PRO A 179 2.65 10.89 -19.23
CA PRO A 179 3.04 11.44 -17.93
C PRO A 179 1.88 11.35 -16.93
N VAL A 180 2.07 10.55 -15.88
CA VAL A 180 1.09 10.35 -14.79
C VAL A 180 1.72 10.60 -13.44
N PHE A 181 0.98 11.22 -12.53
CA PHE A 181 1.28 11.17 -11.10
C PHE A 181 0.65 9.92 -10.50
N GLN A 182 1.48 9.10 -9.85
CA GLN A 182 1.07 7.79 -9.36
C GLN A 182 1.26 7.71 -7.84
N SER A 183 0.13 7.70 -7.09
CA SER A 183 0.15 7.55 -5.63
C SER A 183 0.10 6.11 -5.14
N SER A 184 -0.21 5.15 -6.03
CA SER A 184 -0.14 3.72 -5.79
C SER A 184 -0.09 2.98 -7.13
N ILE A 185 0.22 1.68 -7.15
CA ILE A 185 0.23 0.88 -8.39
C ILE A 185 -1.13 0.85 -9.11
N ARG A 186 -2.24 1.25 -8.45
CA ARG A 186 -3.60 1.29 -9.02
C ARG A 186 -4.19 2.70 -9.15
N ASN A 187 -3.34 3.72 -9.19
CA ASN A 187 -3.77 5.11 -9.34
C ASN A 187 -2.89 5.81 -10.36
N GLY A 188 -3.47 6.62 -11.26
CA GLY A 188 -2.68 7.41 -12.20
C GLY A 188 -3.41 8.66 -12.63
N VAL A 189 -2.98 9.81 -12.11
CA VAL A 189 -3.52 11.11 -12.52
C VAL A 189 -2.75 11.59 -13.74
N LEU A 190 -3.42 11.67 -14.90
CA LEU A 190 -2.80 12.18 -16.13
C LEU A 190 -2.39 13.64 -15.94
N GLN A 191 -1.16 14.00 -16.28
CA GLN A 191 -0.71 15.40 -16.22
C GLN A 191 -1.17 16.17 -17.45
N TYR A 192 -0.77 15.70 -18.63
CA TYR A 192 -1.14 16.26 -19.92
C TYR A 192 -0.98 15.21 -21.01
N TRP A 193 -1.75 15.33 -22.08
CA TRP A 193 -1.65 14.44 -23.23
C TRP A 193 -0.38 14.70 -24.05
N THR A 194 0.12 13.62 -24.66
CA THR A 194 1.20 13.65 -25.64
C THR A 194 0.85 12.73 -26.81
N LYS A 195 1.77 12.57 -27.78
CA LYS A 195 1.65 11.60 -28.87
C LYS A 195 0.38 11.76 -29.74
N GLY A 196 -0.18 12.97 -29.79
CA GLY A 196 -1.31 13.32 -30.65
C GLY A 196 -2.70 12.98 -30.09
N LEU A 197 -2.81 12.56 -28.82
CA LEU A 197 -4.11 12.49 -28.14
C LEU A 197 -4.47 13.86 -27.57
N ASN A 198 -5.77 14.15 -27.53
CA ASN A 198 -6.34 15.34 -26.91
C ASN A 198 -7.76 15.04 -26.42
N VAL A 199 -7.87 14.12 -25.47
CA VAL A 199 -9.18 13.66 -24.95
C VAL A 199 -9.61 14.58 -23.80
N SER A 200 -10.76 15.23 -23.98
CA SER A 200 -11.30 16.17 -23.00
C SER A 200 -11.82 15.47 -21.74
N GLY A 201 -11.48 16.00 -20.56
CA GLY A 201 -11.92 15.46 -19.27
C GLY A 201 -11.06 14.34 -18.67
N VAL A 202 -9.88 14.08 -19.22
CA VAL A 202 -8.93 13.08 -18.69
C VAL A 202 -7.73 13.72 -17.98
N GLU A 203 -7.21 14.85 -18.48
CA GLU A 203 -6.12 15.58 -17.82
C GLU A 203 -6.53 16.03 -16.40
N GLY A 204 -5.63 15.81 -15.43
CA GLY A 204 -5.89 16.06 -14.01
C GLY A 204 -6.81 15.03 -13.33
N GLN A 205 -7.25 13.97 -14.03
CA GLN A 205 -8.12 12.92 -13.48
C GLN A 205 -7.41 11.57 -13.36
N ASP A 206 -7.90 10.75 -12.43
CA ASP A 206 -7.42 9.37 -12.27
C ASP A 206 -7.97 8.47 -13.38
N ILE A 207 -7.10 8.08 -14.29
CA ILE A 207 -7.44 7.27 -15.48
C ILE A 207 -7.88 5.86 -15.10
N VAL A 208 -7.38 5.30 -13.99
CA VAL A 208 -7.74 3.95 -13.54
C VAL A 208 -9.21 3.93 -13.18
N LYS A 209 -9.66 4.93 -12.42
CA LYS A 209 -11.06 5.08 -12.03
C LYS A 209 -11.98 5.24 -13.24
N GLN A 210 -11.62 6.13 -14.18
CA GLN A 210 -12.44 6.35 -15.38
C GLN A 210 -12.54 5.09 -16.26
N LEU A 211 -11.45 4.34 -16.40
CA LEU A 211 -11.46 3.07 -17.12
C LEU A 211 -12.26 1.99 -16.37
N GLU A 212 -12.14 1.88 -15.05
CA GLU A 212 -12.97 0.96 -14.24
C GLU A 212 -14.47 1.22 -14.45
N GLU A 213 -14.89 2.49 -14.44
CA GLU A 213 -16.29 2.87 -14.72
C GLU A 213 -16.75 2.41 -16.12
N ALA A 214 -15.89 2.55 -17.14
CA ALA A 214 -16.19 2.08 -18.51
C ALA A 214 -16.27 0.55 -18.62
N LEU A 215 -15.36 -0.16 -17.96
CA LEU A 215 -15.37 -1.63 -17.88
C LEU A 215 -16.63 -2.13 -17.16
N GLU A 216 -17.07 -1.44 -16.11
CA GLU A 216 -18.31 -1.75 -15.37
C GLU A 216 -19.57 -1.47 -16.19
N ARG A 217 -19.66 -0.35 -16.92
CA ARG A 217 -20.77 -0.06 -17.85
C ARG A 217 -20.97 -1.19 -18.86
N LYS A 218 -19.87 -1.77 -19.36
CA LYS A 218 -19.90 -2.92 -20.28
C LYS A 218 -19.99 -4.29 -19.59
N LYS A 219 -20.05 -4.35 -18.26
CA LYS A 219 -20.16 -5.57 -17.43
C LYS A 219 -19.06 -6.60 -17.72
N LEU A 220 -17.83 -6.14 -17.95
CA LEU A 220 -16.72 -7.03 -18.31
C LEU A 220 -16.17 -7.75 -17.06
N PRO A 221 -15.84 -9.06 -17.16
CA PRO A 221 -15.33 -9.85 -16.04
C PRO A 221 -13.82 -9.60 -15.82
N VAL A 222 -13.43 -8.34 -15.65
CA VAL A 222 -12.04 -7.91 -15.43
C VAL A 222 -11.96 -6.94 -14.26
N TYR A 223 -10.77 -6.79 -13.69
CA TYR A 223 -10.46 -5.72 -12.73
C TYR A 223 -9.03 -5.23 -12.96
N ILE A 224 -8.81 -3.93 -12.83
CA ILE A 224 -7.47 -3.36 -13.01
C ILE A 224 -6.65 -3.68 -11.77
N ILE A 225 -5.48 -4.30 -11.94
CA ILE A 225 -4.58 -4.65 -10.84
C ILE A 225 -3.36 -3.76 -10.77
N ALA A 226 -2.90 -3.24 -11.90
CA ALA A 226 -1.73 -2.39 -11.98
C ALA A 226 -1.85 -1.40 -13.15
N LEU A 227 -1.34 -0.21 -12.93
CA LEU A 227 -0.98 0.79 -13.93
C LEU A 227 0.54 0.85 -13.99
N ALA A 228 1.10 0.63 -15.18
CA ALA A 228 2.53 0.62 -15.44
C ALA A 228 2.88 1.56 -16.59
N ASN A 229 4.09 2.11 -16.55
CA ASN A 229 4.70 2.76 -17.70
C ASN A 229 5.40 1.70 -18.58
N ASP A 230 5.48 1.95 -19.89
CA ASP A 230 6.15 1.04 -20.83
C ASP A 230 7.60 0.78 -20.46
N THR A 231 8.31 1.81 -20.00
CA THR A 231 9.72 1.75 -19.65
C THR A 231 9.95 0.88 -18.42
N THR A 232 9.06 0.98 -17.42
CA THR A 232 9.04 0.09 -16.25
C THR A 232 8.71 -1.34 -16.66
N GLY A 233 7.75 -1.53 -17.58
CA GLY A 233 7.46 -2.83 -18.16
C GLY A 233 8.69 -3.45 -18.83
N THR A 234 9.40 -2.69 -19.67
CA THR A 234 10.64 -3.11 -20.33
C THR A 234 11.72 -3.50 -19.33
N LEU A 235 11.89 -2.75 -18.24
CA LEU A 235 12.81 -3.09 -17.15
C LEU A 235 12.50 -4.47 -16.58
N ILE A 236 11.24 -4.68 -16.17
CA ILE A 236 10.81 -5.93 -15.51
C ILE A 236 10.88 -7.11 -16.46
N THR A 237 10.40 -7.00 -17.70
CA THR A 237 10.46 -8.10 -18.67
C THR A 237 11.90 -8.46 -19.02
N SER A 238 12.75 -7.46 -19.26
CA SER A 238 14.14 -7.72 -19.63
C SER A 238 14.86 -8.42 -18.48
N ARG A 239 14.64 -7.97 -17.23
CA ARG A 239 15.23 -8.59 -16.04
C ARG A 239 14.75 -10.01 -15.77
N PHE A 240 13.50 -10.31 -16.11
CA PHE A 240 12.95 -11.68 -15.99
C PHE A 240 13.71 -12.68 -16.88
N HIS A 241 14.16 -12.25 -18.07
CA HIS A 241 14.93 -13.11 -18.97
C HIS A 241 16.44 -13.05 -18.73
N ASP A 242 16.96 -11.89 -18.33
CA ASP A 242 18.38 -11.67 -18.11
C ASP A 242 18.62 -11.03 -16.73
N PRO A 243 19.13 -11.81 -15.75
CA PRO A 243 19.47 -11.31 -14.44
C PRO A 243 20.58 -10.24 -14.38
N GLY A 244 21.25 -9.94 -15.48
CA GLY A 244 22.23 -8.85 -15.57
C GLY A 244 21.60 -7.47 -15.85
N ILE A 245 20.30 -7.42 -16.14
CA ILE A 245 19.61 -6.16 -16.48
C ILE A 245 19.42 -5.30 -15.22
N GLU A 246 19.94 -4.08 -15.23
CA GLU A 246 19.73 -3.11 -14.14
C GLU A 246 18.93 -1.89 -14.60
N ILE A 247 18.83 -1.67 -15.92
CA ILE A 247 18.16 -0.53 -16.53
C ILE A 247 17.25 -1.01 -17.67
N GLY A 248 16.00 -0.57 -17.66
CA GLY A 248 15.07 -0.66 -18.79
C GLY A 248 14.98 0.68 -19.47
N SER A 249 15.03 0.71 -20.79
CA SER A 249 15.09 1.95 -21.56
C SER A 249 14.22 1.87 -22.80
N ILE A 250 13.62 3.00 -23.15
CA ILE A 250 12.91 3.19 -24.41
C ILE A 250 13.70 4.16 -25.27
N PHE A 251 13.94 3.79 -26.53
CA PHE A 251 14.50 4.68 -27.53
C PHE A 251 13.74 4.61 -28.87
N SER A 252 12.91 5.63 -29.09
CA SER A 252 12.01 5.76 -30.24
C SER A 252 11.91 7.24 -30.66
N THR A 253 10.71 7.74 -30.99
CA THR A 253 10.43 9.17 -31.16
C THR A 253 10.72 9.98 -29.88
N GLY A 254 10.65 9.33 -28.71
CA GLY A 254 11.11 9.84 -27.42
C GLY A 254 12.09 8.87 -26.76
N CYS A 255 12.71 9.31 -25.67
CA CYS A 255 13.61 8.50 -24.86
C CYS A 255 13.18 8.52 -23.38
N ASN A 256 13.34 7.40 -22.70
CA ASN A 256 13.08 7.27 -21.27
C ASN A 256 13.88 6.09 -20.69
N ALA A 257 14.12 6.08 -19.37
CA ALA A 257 14.61 4.91 -18.67
C ALA A 257 13.97 4.72 -17.31
N ALA A 258 13.97 3.47 -16.86
CA ALA A 258 13.57 3.04 -15.54
C ALA A 258 14.66 2.14 -14.94
N TYR A 259 14.85 2.25 -13.63
CA TYR A 259 15.80 1.44 -12.86
C TYR A 259 15.24 1.20 -11.46
N MET A 260 15.91 0.34 -10.68
CA MET A 260 15.48 0.00 -9.32
C MET A 260 16.25 0.79 -8.26
N GLU A 261 15.53 1.41 -7.31
CA GLU A 261 16.11 2.21 -6.23
C GLU A 261 15.74 1.66 -4.85
N GLU A 262 16.63 1.81 -3.85
CA GLU A 262 16.29 1.48 -2.47
C GLU A 262 15.37 2.56 -1.88
N VAL A 263 14.31 2.17 -1.17
CA VAL A 263 13.32 3.09 -0.58
C VAL A 263 13.99 4.15 0.30
N LYS A 264 15.00 3.80 1.11
CA LYS A 264 15.74 4.75 1.95
C LYS A 264 16.52 5.81 1.15
N ALA A 265 16.81 5.55 -0.13
CA ALA A 265 17.48 6.47 -1.04
C ALA A 265 16.49 7.35 -1.83
N VAL A 266 15.18 7.24 -1.54
CA VAL A 266 14.12 8.03 -2.17
C VAL A 266 13.45 8.92 -1.11
N PRO A 267 13.92 10.17 -0.89
CA PRO A 267 13.34 11.07 0.11
C PRO A 267 11.83 11.30 -0.03
N LYS A 268 11.29 11.31 -1.27
CA LYS A 268 9.84 11.36 -1.54
C LYS A 268 9.03 10.24 -0.87
N LEU A 269 9.66 9.12 -0.51
CA LEU A 269 9.03 7.96 0.12
C LEU A 269 9.24 7.86 1.62
N LYS A 270 9.86 8.86 2.27
CA LYS A 270 10.16 8.82 3.70
C LYS A 270 8.95 8.52 4.59
N ASP A 271 7.78 9.05 4.23
CA ASP A 271 6.53 8.89 4.98
C ASP A 271 5.61 7.77 4.41
N SER A 272 6.10 6.96 3.48
CA SER A 272 5.31 5.90 2.83
C SER A 272 5.07 4.67 3.73
N GLY A 273 5.85 4.51 4.79
CA GLY A 273 5.82 3.32 5.65
C GLY A 273 6.47 2.07 5.04
N LEU A 274 7.08 2.18 3.86
CA LEU A 274 7.82 1.07 3.22
C LEU A 274 9.19 0.86 3.91
N PRO A 275 9.64 -0.40 4.11
CA PRO A 275 10.97 -0.67 4.66
C PRO A 275 12.09 -0.08 3.81
N GLY A 276 13.05 0.58 4.44
CA GLY A 276 14.09 1.34 3.73
C GLY A 276 15.01 0.49 2.83
N ASN A 277 15.13 -0.81 3.10
CA ASN A 277 15.92 -1.75 2.29
C ASN A 277 15.14 -2.36 1.12
N TRP A 278 13.85 -2.07 0.98
CA TRP A 278 13.08 -2.53 -0.16
C TRP A 278 13.48 -1.78 -1.42
N LEU A 279 13.27 -2.45 -2.55
CA LEU A 279 13.53 -1.91 -3.87
C LEU A 279 12.23 -1.44 -4.50
N VAL A 280 12.25 -0.26 -5.12
CA VAL A 280 11.13 0.31 -5.88
C VAL A 280 11.61 0.77 -7.24
N ALA A 281 10.85 0.45 -8.30
CA ALA A 281 11.21 0.90 -9.63
C ALA A 281 10.91 2.40 -9.77
N ILE A 282 11.88 3.15 -10.28
CA ILE A 282 11.79 4.56 -10.58
C ILE A 282 11.74 4.73 -12.09
N ASN A 283 10.70 5.40 -12.58
CA ASN A 283 10.63 5.86 -13.95
C ASN A 283 11.17 7.29 -14.02
N THR A 284 12.28 7.49 -14.72
CA THR A 284 12.97 8.79 -14.72
C THR A 284 12.20 9.88 -15.47
N GLU A 285 11.43 9.50 -16.50
CA GLU A 285 10.85 10.43 -17.49
C GLU A 285 11.89 11.43 -18.03
N TYR A 286 13.15 10.98 -18.20
CA TYR A 286 14.24 11.88 -18.55
C TYR A 286 14.13 12.49 -19.94
N GLY A 287 13.18 12.03 -20.76
CA GLY A 287 12.88 12.66 -22.04
C GLY A 287 12.42 14.12 -21.89
N ALA A 288 12.05 14.54 -20.67
CA ALA A 288 11.74 15.93 -20.33
C ALA A 288 12.97 16.81 -20.03
N PHE A 289 14.17 16.23 -19.91
CA PHE A 289 15.40 16.98 -19.62
C PHE A 289 15.69 18.03 -20.71
N ASP A 290 15.78 19.29 -20.29
CA ASP A 290 16.06 20.47 -21.14
C ASP A 290 15.08 20.68 -22.34
N ASN A 291 13.83 20.24 -22.19
CA ASN A 291 12.95 20.10 -23.36
C ASN A 291 12.19 21.39 -23.73
N LYS A 292 12.85 22.27 -24.50
CA LYS A 292 12.20 23.29 -25.35
C LYS A 292 12.41 22.99 -26.84
N ARG A 293 11.74 21.94 -27.33
CA ARG A 293 11.44 21.63 -28.75
C ARG A 293 12.60 21.08 -29.60
N LEU A 294 12.42 19.86 -30.11
CA LEU A 294 12.61 19.37 -31.51
C LEU A 294 12.94 17.85 -31.52
N TYR A 295 12.20 17.05 -32.28
CA TYR A 295 12.44 15.60 -32.47
C TYR A 295 13.48 15.36 -33.59
N LEU A 296 14.17 14.20 -33.59
CA LEU A 296 15.25 13.90 -34.56
C LEU A 296 14.85 14.11 -36.04
N GLY A 297 13.62 13.76 -36.42
CA GLY A 297 13.12 13.98 -37.79
C GLY A 297 12.87 15.45 -38.12
N GLU A 298 12.39 16.23 -37.16
CA GLU A 298 12.15 17.65 -37.33
C GLU A 298 13.46 18.45 -37.35
N LEU A 299 14.44 18.05 -36.53
CA LEU A 299 15.80 18.60 -36.58
C LEU A 299 16.42 18.38 -37.97
N LEU A 300 16.28 17.17 -38.52
CA LEU A 300 16.74 16.86 -39.87
C LEU A 300 16.04 17.73 -40.93
N ARG A 301 14.72 17.89 -40.83
CA ARG A 301 13.93 18.75 -41.74
C ARG A 301 14.38 20.20 -41.70
N VAL A 302 14.61 20.75 -40.51
CA VAL A 302 15.07 22.14 -40.35
C VAL A 302 16.46 22.34 -40.98
N ILE A 303 17.38 21.40 -40.77
CA ILE A 303 18.71 21.45 -41.41
C ILE A 303 18.57 21.39 -42.94
N MET A 304 17.72 20.51 -43.47
CA MET A 304 17.49 20.40 -44.92
C MET A 304 16.90 21.69 -45.49
N LEU A 305 15.99 22.36 -44.79
CA LEU A 305 15.41 23.63 -45.22
C LEU A 305 16.43 24.79 -45.16
N ASP A 306 17.33 24.80 -44.19
CA ASP A 306 18.40 25.80 -44.09
C ASP A 306 19.44 25.63 -45.22
N LEU A 307 19.77 24.37 -45.54
CA LEU A 307 20.60 24.06 -46.71
C LEU A 307 19.91 24.41 -48.03
N HIS A 308 18.59 24.26 -48.12
CA HIS A 308 17.83 24.71 -49.28
C HIS A 308 17.79 26.23 -49.41
N ALA A 309 17.61 26.96 -48.30
CA ALA A 309 17.61 28.42 -48.29
C ALA A 309 18.94 29.04 -48.76
N SER A 310 20.04 28.27 -48.68
CA SER A 310 21.37 28.65 -49.16
C SER A 310 21.75 28.03 -50.51
N ASP A 311 20.77 27.49 -51.26
CA ASP A 311 20.94 26.82 -52.57
C ASP A 311 21.90 25.61 -52.55
N LYS A 312 22.12 25.01 -51.38
CA LYS A 312 23.01 23.84 -51.18
C LYS A 312 22.29 22.50 -51.28
N LEU A 313 20.96 22.49 -51.22
CA LEU A 313 20.11 21.30 -51.31
C LEU A 313 18.77 21.63 -52.01
N PHE A 314 18.28 20.73 -52.86
CA PHE A 314 17.01 20.85 -53.59
C PHE A 314 16.92 22.11 -54.45
N ARG A 315 18.02 22.46 -55.14
CA ARG A 315 18.14 23.73 -55.84
C ARG A 315 17.05 23.89 -56.91
N GLY A 316 16.26 24.96 -56.80
CA GLY A 316 15.19 25.28 -57.75
C GLY A 316 13.95 24.39 -57.67
N GLN A 317 13.84 23.53 -56.66
CA GLN A 317 12.66 22.68 -56.44
C GLN A 317 11.68 23.30 -55.45
N ASP A 318 10.40 22.90 -55.54
CA ASP A 318 9.37 23.36 -54.62
C ASP A 318 9.39 22.54 -53.31
N VAL A 319 9.91 23.14 -52.25
CA VAL A 319 9.96 22.53 -50.92
C VAL A 319 8.73 22.81 -50.05
N THR A 320 7.61 23.28 -50.63
CA THR A 320 6.41 23.68 -49.87
C THR A 320 5.87 22.55 -48.98
N GLN A 321 5.87 21.30 -49.46
CA GLN A 321 5.46 20.15 -48.66
C GLN A 321 6.45 19.86 -47.51
N LEU A 322 7.74 20.08 -47.73
CA LEU A 322 8.79 19.91 -46.72
C LEU A 322 8.75 21.02 -45.65
N ARG A 323 8.16 22.19 -45.94
CA ARG A 323 7.97 23.28 -44.95
C ARG A 323 6.94 22.93 -43.87
N LEU A 324 6.06 21.97 -44.10
CA LEU A 324 5.11 21.50 -43.11
C LEU A 324 5.86 20.93 -41.89
N SER A 325 5.47 21.38 -40.69
CA SER A 325 6.03 20.86 -39.44
C SER A 325 5.81 19.35 -39.35
N ASN A 326 6.84 18.60 -38.94
CA ASN A 326 6.82 17.14 -38.85
C ASN A 326 6.62 16.41 -40.21
N ALA A 327 6.92 17.07 -41.33
CA ALA A 327 6.92 16.44 -42.65
C ALA A 327 7.87 15.23 -42.72
N ILE A 328 9.03 15.31 -42.04
CA ILE A 328 9.97 14.20 -41.87
C ILE A 328 9.75 13.59 -40.48
N ASP A 329 9.31 12.34 -40.46
CA ASP A 329 9.16 11.56 -39.23
C ASP A 329 10.39 10.70 -38.92
N THR A 330 10.50 10.20 -37.70
CA THR A 330 11.69 9.44 -37.25
C THR A 330 11.89 8.12 -38.00
N ARG A 331 10.87 7.57 -38.69
CA ARG A 331 11.02 6.37 -39.54
C ARG A 331 11.83 6.68 -40.79
N PHE A 332 11.94 7.96 -41.16
CA PHE A 332 12.83 8.41 -42.22
C PHE A 332 14.30 8.03 -41.93
N LEU A 333 14.70 8.04 -40.65
CA LEU A 333 16.09 7.76 -40.24
C LEU A 333 16.51 6.31 -40.49
N SER A 334 15.54 5.39 -40.64
CA SER A 334 15.79 3.97 -40.87
C SER A 334 15.57 3.52 -42.33
N GLN A 335 15.32 4.45 -43.27
CA GLN A 335 15.08 4.11 -44.67
C GLN A 335 16.39 3.86 -45.43
N GLU A 336 16.36 2.93 -46.37
CA GLU A 336 17.48 2.69 -47.29
C GLU A 336 17.57 3.77 -48.38
N SER A 337 18.72 3.87 -49.03
CA SER A 337 18.96 4.88 -50.09
C SER A 337 17.87 4.93 -51.16
N LYS A 338 17.39 3.77 -51.62
CA LYS A 338 16.36 3.69 -52.68
C LYS A 338 15.01 4.19 -52.19
N ASP A 339 14.67 3.86 -50.95
CA ASP A 339 13.41 4.25 -50.31
C ASP A 339 13.40 5.74 -49.99
N ILE A 340 14.56 6.33 -49.67
CA ILE A 340 14.70 7.79 -49.52
C ILE A 340 14.37 8.50 -50.83
N ILE A 341 14.90 8.03 -51.97
CA ILE A 341 14.61 8.64 -53.28
C ILE A 341 13.12 8.58 -53.58
N SER A 342 12.52 7.39 -53.49
CA SER A 342 11.08 7.24 -53.78
C SER A 342 10.23 8.04 -52.81
N LEU A 343 10.58 8.09 -51.52
CA LEU A 343 9.84 8.88 -50.54
C LEU A 343 9.91 10.38 -50.85
N PHE A 344 11.07 10.91 -51.23
CA PHE A 344 11.19 12.33 -51.59
C PHE A 344 10.40 12.68 -52.83
N HIS A 345 10.42 11.80 -53.84
CA HIS A 345 9.62 11.95 -55.04
C HIS A 345 8.11 11.87 -54.73
N ASP A 346 7.66 10.78 -54.13
CA ASP A 346 6.23 10.48 -53.92
C ASP A 346 5.57 11.42 -52.89
N ARG A 347 6.30 11.82 -51.84
CA ARG A 347 5.73 12.57 -50.70
C ARG A 347 5.97 14.07 -50.80
N PHE A 348 7.10 14.48 -51.36
CA PHE A 348 7.49 15.90 -51.37
C PHE A 348 7.58 16.48 -52.78
N ASP A 349 7.43 15.68 -53.84
CA ASP A 349 7.63 16.10 -55.23
C ASP A 349 9.05 16.67 -55.45
N ILE A 350 10.04 16.05 -54.78
CA ILE A 350 11.45 16.46 -54.80
C ILE A 350 12.28 15.36 -55.48
N ASP A 351 12.94 15.71 -56.58
CA ASP A 351 13.83 14.83 -57.32
C ASP A 351 15.28 14.96 -56.84
N LEU A 352 15.76 13.99 -56.06
CA LEU A 352 17.11 14.02 -55.50
C LEU A 352 18.20 13.80 -56.55
N GLN A 353 19.16 14.71 -56.62
CA GLN A 353 20.42 14.47 -57.32
C GLN A 353 21.28 13.44 -56.57
N PRO A 354 22.20 12.74 -57.26
CA PRO A 354 23.05 11.71 -56.62
C PRO A 354 23.87 12.22 -55.43
N TYR A 355 24.33 13.47 -55.47
CA TYR A 355 25.06 14.07 -54.34
C TYR A 355 24.09 14.48 -53.21
N GLU A 356 22.88 14.96 -53.51
CA GLU A 356 21.89 15.34 -52.51
C GLU A 356 21.41 14.14 -51.69
N LEU A 357 21.23 12.98 -52.32
CA LEU A 357 20.96 11.73 -51.60
C LEU A 357 22.07 11.41 -50.58
N LYS A 358 23.33 11.60 -50.97
CA LYS A 358 24.47 11.38 -50.08
C LYS A 358 24.49 12.38 -48.93
N VAL A 359 24.19 13.66 -49.20
CA VAL A 359 24.02 14.71 -48.18
C VAL A 359 22.91 14.31 -47.20
N CYS A 360 21.71 13.96 -47.68
CA CYS A 360 20.60 13.55 -46.85
C CYS A 360 20.96 12.37 -45.94
N ARG A 361 21.64 11.34 -46.48
CA ARG A 361 22.13 10.21 -45.68
C ARG A 361 23.16 10.64 -44.64
N TYR A 362 24.11 11.48 -45.01
CA TYR A 362 25.13 11.96 -44.09
C TYR A 362 24.52 12.78 -42.93
N LEU A 363 23.53 13.62 -43.21
CA LEU A 363 22.80 14.36 -42.18
C LEU A 363 22.04 13.43 -41.21
N VAL A 364 21.43 12.36 -41.72
CA VAL A 364 20.81 11.31 -40.87
C VAL A 364 21.86 10.71 -39.95
N GLU A 365 23.02 10.32 -40.47
CA GLU A 365 24.10 9.72 -39.67
C GLU A 365 24.59 10.68 -38.58
N LEU A 366 24.71 11.96 -38.88
CA LEU A 366 25.16 13.02 -37.97
C LEU A 366 24.14 13.30 -36.85
N VAL A 367 22.86 13.43 -37.20
CA VAL A 367 21.77 13.63 -36.21
C VAL A 367 21.63 12.41 -35.30
N VAL A 368 21.70 11.19 -35.85
CA VAL A 368 21.62 9.95 -35.08
C VAL A 368 22.85 9.75 -34.20
N ALA A 369 24.05 10.10 -34.67
CA ALA A 369 25.28 10.03 -33.87
C ALA A 369 25.20 10.95 -32.65
N ARG A 370 24.72 12.19 -32.83
CA ARG A 370 24.46 13.11 -31.71
C ARG A 370 23.43 12.52 -30.75
N GLY A 371 22.32 11.99 -31.26
CA GLY A 371 21.27 11.35 -30.45
C GLY A 371 21.79 10.17 -29.62
N ALA A 372 22.66 9.33 -30.20
CA ALA A 372 23.26 8.19 -29.50
C ALA A 372 24.19 8.62 -28.36
N ARG A 373 24.94 9.71 -28.55
CA ARG A 373 25.83 10.27 -27.52
C ARG A 373 25.04 10.84 -26.34
N LEU A 374 23.98 11.60 -26.60
CA LEU A 374 23.10 12.12 -25.55
C LEU A 374 22.34 11.01 -24.83
N TYR A 375 21.84 10.01 -25.56
CA TYR A 375 21.23 8.83 -24.97
C TYR A 375 22.18 8.09 -24.01
N ALA A 376 23.44 7.92 -24.42
CA ALA A 376 24.47 7.33 -23.57
C ALA A 376 24.73 8.13 -22.29
N CYS A 377 24.61 9.45 -22.31
CA CYS A 377 24.73 10.29 -21.12
C CYS A 377 23.68 9.95 -20.05
N GLY A 378 22.43 9.69 -20.47
CA GLY A 378 21.34 9.31 -19.55
C GLY A 378 21.57 7.95 -18.90
N ILE A 379 21.95 6.94 -19.69
CA ILE A 379 22.29 5.60 -19.19
C ILE A 379 23.51 5.65 -18.25
N ALA A 380 24.58 6.35 -18.67
CA ALA A 380 25.78 6.52 -17.84
C ALA A 380 25.49 7.27 -16.53
N GLY A 381 24.57 8.23 -16.55
CA GLY A 381 24.14 8.96 -15.35
C GLY A 381 23.47 8.05 -14.33
N ILE A 382 22.58 7.15 -14.79
CA ILE A 382 21.99 6.13 -13.90
C ILE A 382 23.07 5.20 -13.34
N CYS A 383 24.00 4.72 -14.19
CA CYS A 383 25.10 3.87 -13.74
C CYS A 383 25.96 4.56 -12.67
N LYS A 384 26.36 5.82 -12.90
CA LYS A 384 27.17 6.60 -11.94
C LYS A 384 26.43 6.84 -10.63
N LYS A 385 25.18 7.29 -10.70
CA LYS A 385 24.34 7.52 -9.50
C LYS A 385 24.22 6.25 -8.65
N LYS A 386 24.04 5.09 -9.29
CA LYS A 386 23.87 3.81 -8.60
C LYS A 386 25.17 3.10 -8.23
N GLY A 387 26.32 3.60 -8.68
CA GLY A 387 27.59 2.90 -8.52
C GLY A 387 27.65 1.57 -9.27
N ILE A 388 26.99 1.48 -10.43
CA ILE A 388 26.98 0.28 -11.27
C ILE A 388 28.21 0.30 -12.18
N GLU A 389 29.13 -0.63 -11.96
CA GLU A 389 30.34 -0.78 -12.78
C GLU A 389 30.09 -1.58 -14.07
N SER A 390 29.22 -2.59 -14.01
CA SER A 390 28.84 -3.41 -15.16
C SER A 390 27.37 -3.85 -15.07
N CYS A 391 26.64 -3.75 -16.17
CA CYS A 391 25.26 -4.25 -16.26
C CYS A 391 24.80 -4.42 -17.70
N HIS A 392 23.64 -5.05 -17.87
CA HIS A 392 22.91 -5.04 -19.12
C HIS A 392 21.80 -3.98 -19.07
N VAL A 393 21.44 -3.45 -20.24
CA VAL A 393 20.34 -2.50 -20.40
C VAL A 393 19.36 -3.08 -21.41
N GLY A 394 18.11 -3.29 -20.97
CA GLY A 394 17.04 -3.76 -21.83
C GLY A 394 16.44 -2.59 -22.58
N VAL A 395 16.63 -2.54 -23.90
CA VAL A 395 16.18 -1.43 -24.74
C VAL A 395 15.05 -1.89 -25.66
N ASP A 396 13.92 -1.19 -25.58
CA ASP A 396 12.81 -1.29 -26.54
C ASP A 396 12.66 0.03 -27.31
N GLY A 397 11.98 -0.01 -28.46
CA GLY A 397 11.70 1.16 -29.29
C GLY A 397 12.09 0.98 -30.75
N SER A 398 11.30 1.62 -31.62
CA SER A 398 11.40 1.42 -33.08
C SER A 398 12.73 1.88 -33.65
N VAL A 399 13.35 2.93 -33.11
CA VAL A 399 14.63 3.43 -33.59
C VAL A 399 15.75 2.48 -33.21
N PHE A 400 15.75 1.95 -31.99
CA PHE A 400 16.74 0.95 -31.56
C PHE A 400 16.65 -0.34 -32.37
N HIS A 401 15.42 -0.81 -32.66
CA HIS A 401 15.18 -2.01 -33.47
C HIS A 401 15.61 -1.84 -34.94
N ASN A 402 15.22 -0.73 -35.55
CA ASN A 402 15.39 -0.54 -36.98
C ASN A 402 16.75 0.06 -37.36
N TYR A 403 17.55 0.50 -36.39
CA TYR A 403 18.84 1.16 -36.66
C TYR A 403 20.00 0.53 -35.86
N PRO A 404 20.59 -0.58 -36.36
CA PRO A 404 21.64 -1.32 -35.67
C PRO A 404 22.90 -0.50 -35.35
N GLN A 405 23.21 0.53 -36.15
CA GLN A 405 24.36 1.40 -35.91
C GLN A 405 24.19 2.27 -34.66
N PHE A 406 22.95 2.53 -34.23
CA PHE A 406 22.69 3.30 -33.00
C PHE A 406 23.26 2.58 -31.80
N ARG A 407 23.01 1.26 -31.68
CA ARG A 407 23.54 0.42 -30.60
C ARG A 407 25.06 0.53 -30.50
N ARG A 408 25.76 0.43 -31.63
CA ARG A 408 27.24 0.54 -31.68
C ARG A 408 27.73 1.93 -31.26
N ARG A 409 27.05 2.98 -31.71
CA ARG A 409 27.39 4.38 -31.36
C ARG A 409 27.16 4.69 -29.90
N ALA A 410 26.04 4.22 -29.34
CA ALA A 410 25.71 4.39 -27.94
C ALA A 410 26.69 3.62 -27.03
N ALA A 411 27.02 2.36 -27.36
CA ALA A 411 28.02 1.58 -26.63
C ALA A 411 29.40 2.26 -26.62
N ARG A 412 29.83 2.80 -27.77
CA ARG A 412 31.06 3.59 -27.86
C ARG A 412 31.02 4.86 -27.00
N ALA A 413 29.91 5.59 -27.03
CA ALA A 413 29.75 6.78 -26.21
C ALA A 413 29.81 6.44 -24.71
N LEU A 414 29.20 5.32 -24.28
CA LEU A 414 29.32 4.82 -22.90
C LEU A 414 30.78 4.54 -22.53
N ARG A 415 31.56 3.90 -23.41
CA ARG A 415 33.00 3.68 -23.22
C ARG A 415 33.77 4.98 -22.99
N GLU A 416 33.45 6.02 -23.76
CA GLU A 416 34.08 7.34 -23.66
C GLU A 416 33.66 8.12 -22.39
N ILE A 417 32.42 7.95 -21.93
CA ILE A 417 31.89 8.62 -20.72
C ILE A 417 32.40 7.97 -19.44
N LEU A 418 32.41 6.63 -19.40
CA LEU A 418 32.73 5.81 -18.23
C LEU A 418 34.21 5.39 -18.18
N ASP A 419 35.03 5.89 -19.10
CA ASP A 419 36.49 5.67 -19.13
C ASP A 419 36.91 4.19 -19.09
N TRP A 420 36.25 3.33 -19.89
CA TRP A 420 36.59 1.91 -19.88
C TRP A 420 38.00 1.65 -20.45
N PRO A 421 38.73 0.64 -19.94
CA PRO A 421 40.03 0.25 -20.46
C PRO A 421 39.98 -0.05 -21.98
N GLN A 422 41.05 0.27 -22.71
CA GLN A 422 41.08 0.14 -24.17
C GLN A 422 40.85 -1.30 -24.68
N ASP A 423 41.21 -2.31 -23.88
CA ASP A 423 41.09 -3.73 -24.23
C ASP A 423 39.98 -4.46 -23.45
N SER A 424 39.11 -3.75 -22.72
CA SER A 424 37.99 -4.39 -22.03
C SER A 424 36.82 -4.63 -22.98
N GLU A 425 36.05 -5.69 -22.71
CA GLU A 425 34.69 -5.82 -23.23
C GLU A 425 33.81 -4.65 -22.77
N ASP A 426 32.65 -4.49 -23.41
CA ASP A 426 31.69 -3.45 -23.04
C ASP A 426 31.08 -3.80 -21.67
N LEU A 427 31.35 -2.96 -20.65
CA LEU A 427 30.86 -3.19 -19.29
C LEU A 427 29.36 -2.93 -19.15
N VAL A 428 28.82 -2.01 -19.98
CA VAL A 428 27.39 -1.74 -20.08
C VAL A 428 26.88 -2.19 -21.45
N VAL A 429 26.16 -3.30 -21.48
CA VAL A 429 25.69 -3.93 -22.72
C VAL A 429 24.25 -3.57 -23.01
N LEU A 430 24.01 -2.78 -24.05
CA LEU A 430 22.66 -2.51 -24.56
C LEU A 430 22.15 -3.76 -25.28
N GLN A 431 21.02 -4.31 -24.85
CA GLN A 431 20.37 -5.48 -25.45
C GLN A 431 18.97 -5.12 -25.91
N GLN A 432 18.49 -5.81 -26.94
CA GLN A 432 17.12 -5.64 -27.40
C GLN A 432 16.15 -6.39 -26.50
N ALA A 433 15.09 -5.73 -26.05
CA ALA A 433 14.05 -6.39 -25.27
C ALA A 433 13.23 -7.36 -26.15
N THR A 434 13.19 -8.65 -25.76
CA THR A 434 12.55 -9.73 -26.53
C THR A 434 11.03 -9.69 -26.48
N TYR A 435 10.48 -9.20 -25.36
CA TYR A 435 9.05 -9.06 -25.12
C TYR A 435 8.79 -7.68 -24.51
N GLY A 436 7.84 -6.96 -25.11
CA GLY A 436 7.64 -5.53 -24.85
C GLY A 436 6.99 -5.23 -23.51
N SER A 437 6.46 -4.01 -23.42
CA SER A 437 5.74 -3.49 -22.27
C SER A 437 4.54 -4.34 -21.85
N GLU A 438 3.98 -5.18 -22.74
CA GLU A 438 2.79 -5.99 -22.44
C GLU A 438 3.11 -7.15 -21.51
N VAL A 439 4.18 -7.90 -21.78
CA VAL A 439 4.63 -8.97 -20.88
C VAL A 439 5.10 -8.38 -19.55
N GLY A 440 5.71 -7.20 -19.59
CA GLY A 440 6.18 -6.48 -18.41
C GLY A 440 5.03 -6.08 -17.50
N ALA A 441 3.95 -5.57 -18.07
CA ALA A 441 2.74 -5.26 -17.32
C ALA A 441 2.10 -6.53 -16.70
N ALA A 442 2.14 -7.67 -17.39
CA ALA A 442 1.67 -8.94 -16.82
C ALA A 442 2.56 -9.42 -15.66
N LEU A 443 3.89 -9.30 -15.78
CA LEU A 443 4.83 -9.62 -14.71
C LEU A 443 4.67 -8.67 -13.52
N ILE A 444 4.48 -7.37 -13.76
CA ILE A 444 4.15 -6.37 -12.73
C ILE A 444 2.83 -6.73 -12.04
N ALA A 445 1.81 -7.15 -12.80
CA ALA A 445 0.56 -7.63 -12.24
C ALA A 445 0.76 -8.91 -11.42
N ALA A 446 1.62 -9.83 -11.84
CA ALA A 446 1.96 -11.03 -11.08
C ALA A 446 2.72 -10.70 -9.80
N LEU A 447 3.67 -9.76 -9.84
CA LEU A 447 4.37 -9.23 -8.67
C LEU A 447 3.42 -8.53 -7.72
N THR A 448 2.52 -7.71 -8.25
CA THR A 448 1.47 -7.02 -7.49
C THR A 448 0.48 -8.02 -6.91
N MET A 449 0.18 -9.10 -7.64
CA MET A 449 -0.58 -10.22 -7.12
C MET A 449 0.20 -10.91 -6.01
N ARG A 450 1.51 -11.09 -6.12
CA ARG A 450 2.30 -11.81 -5.12
C ARG A 450 2.45 -11.00 -3.84
N THR A 451 2.76 -9.70 -3.95
CA THR A 451 2.66 -8.78 -2.82
C THR A 451 1.26 -8.80 -2.28
N SER A 452 0.23 -8.77 -3.12
CA SER A 452 -1.16 -9.01 -2.73
C SER A 452 -1.58 -10.47 -2.63
N HIS A 453 -0.69 -11.46 -2.40
CA HIS A 453 -0.99 -12.86 -2.05
C HIS A 453 -0.22 -13.27 -0.79
N SER A 454 1.00 -12.74 -0.59
CA SER A 454 1.52 -12.44 0.75
C SER A 454 0.68 -11.38 1.47
N GLU A 455 -0.06 -10.58 0.69
CA GLU A 455 -1.07 -9.62 1.13
C GLU A 455 -2.39 -9.80 0.33
N ARG A 456 -2.82 -11.03 0.00
CA ARG A 456 -4.22 -11.22 -0.44
C ARG A 456 -4.96 -10.97 0.85
N PRO A 457 -5.80 -9.92 0.99
CA PRO A 457 -6.94 -10.10 1.85
C PRO A 457 -7.71 -11.25 1.20
N ASP A 458 -7.41 -12.48 1.63
CA ASP A 458 -8.48 -13.33 2.07
C ASP A 458 -9.34 -12.42 2.91
N LYS A 459 -10.36 -11.89 2.23
CA LYS A 459 -11.32 -10.89 2.66
C LYS A 459 -11.32 -10.90 4.17
N MET A 460 -10.72 -9.90 4.84
CA MET A 460 -10.58 -9.89 6.30
C MET A 460 -11.92 -10.31 6.90
N ARG A 461 -11.98 -11.55 7.36
CA ARG A 461 -13.23 -12.22 7.72
C ARG A 461 -13.05 -12.58 9.16
N PHE A 462 -13.81 -11.87 9.98
CA PHE A 462 -14.02 -12.24 11.34
C PHE A 462 -15.51 -12.55 11.51
N ARG A 463 -15.83 -13.73 12.03
CA ARG A 463 -17.18 -14.14 12.41
C ARG A 463 -17.08 -15.14 13.56
N SER A 464 -17.91 -14.99 14.59
CA SER A 464 -18.06 -16.01 15.64
C SER A 464 -19.39 -15.86 16.39
N GLN A 465 -19.90 -16.96 16.93
CA GLN A 465 -20.97 -16.93 17.93
C GLN A 465 -20.39 -16.57 19.31
N LEU A 466 -21.19 -15.90 20.13
CA LEU A 466 -20.81 -15.58 21.50
C LEU A 466 -21.27 -16.69 22.45
N THR A 467 -20.32 -17.39 23.07
CA THR A 467 -20.60 -18.41 24.11
C THR A 467 -20.96 -17.75 25.43
N ASN A 468 -20.21 -16.71 25.82
CA ASN A 468 -20.37 -16.06 27.12
C ASN A 468 -20.58 -14.54 26.99
N VAL A 469 -21.78 -14.16 26.53
CA VAL A 469 -22.18 -12.75 26.39
C VAL A 469 -22.07 -11.99 27.72
N LEU A 470 -22.33 -12.65 28.85
CA LEU A 470 -22.23 -12.03 30.17
C LEU A 470 -20.80 -11.63 30.52
N THR A 471 -19.82 -12.53 30.33
CA THR A 471 -18.40 -12.24 30.55
C THR A 471 -17.92 -11.15 29.61
N PHE A 472 -18.26 -11.20 28.33
CA PHE A 472 -17.85 -10.19 27.36
C PHE A 472 -18.47 -8.81 27.66
N SER A 473 -19.73 -8.78 28.08
CA SER A 473 -20.41 -7.54 28.50
C SER A 473 -19.77 -6.94 29.75
N LYS A 474 -19.40 -7.75 30.74
CA LYS A 474 -18.67 -7.31 31.94
C LYS A 474 -17.26 -6.79 31.61
N LEU A 475 -16.56 -7.45 30.67
CA LEU A 475 -15.23 -7.06 30.20
C LEU A 475 -15.26 -5.68 29.54
N THR A 476 -16.14 -5.52 28.57
CA THR A 476 -16.32 -4.24 27.86
C THR A 476 -16.82 -3.14 28.78
N ALA A 477 -17.62 -3.46 29.81
CA ALA A 477 -18.01 -2.49 30.85
C ALA A 477 -16.81 -1.99 31.69
N SER A 478 -15.89 -2.89 32.04
CA SER A 478 -14.66 -2.55 32.77
C SER A 478 -13.76 -1.65 31.91
N LEU A 479 -13.51 -2.06 30.67
CA LEU A 479 -12.69 -1.32 29.71
C LEU A 479 -13.26 0.07 29.39
N ALA A 480 -14.58 0.17 29.22
CA ALA A 480 -15.26 1.45 28.95
C ALA A 480 -15.16 2.46 30.11
N SER A 481 -14.87 2.00 31.33
CA SER A 481 -14.66 2.90 32.47
C SER A 481 -13.30 3.60 32.44
N LEU A 482 -12.35 3.09 31.64
CA LEU A 482 -10.97 3.59 31.55
C LEU A 482 -10.71 4.34 30.25
N GLY A 483 -11.25 3.86 29.13
CA GLY A 483 -11.05 4.47 27.81
C GLY A 483 -12.30 4.44 26.94
N LYS A 484 -12.40 5.41 26.02
CA LYS A 484 -13.46 5.44 24.99
C LYS A 484 -13.16 4.49 23.84
N ILE A 485 -11.88 4.34 23.52
CA ILE A 485 -11.34 3.54 22.41
C ILE A 485 -10.47 2.43 22.99
N CYS A 486 -10.59 1.23 22.44
CA CYS A 486 -9.75 0.09 22.74
C CYS A 486 -9.20 -0.48 21.44
N TRP A 487 -7.94 -0.86 21.46
CA TRP A 487 -7.35 -1.67 20.42
C TRP A 487 -7.64 -3.13 20.71
N MET A 488 -8.32 -3.79 19.78
CA MET A 488 -8.69 -5.19 19.87
C MET A 488 -7.91 -5.96 18.80
N ARG A 489 -7.04 -6.85 19.25
CA ARG A 489 -6.22 -7.73 18.39
C ARG A 489 -6.82 -9.14 18.46
N LEU A 490 -7.32 -9.62 17.33
CA LEU A 490 -7.90 -10.95 17.17
C LEU A 490 -6.82 -11.89 16.63
N GLU A 491 -6.53 -12.97 17.34
CA GLU A 491 -5.61 -14.05 16.94
C GLU A 491 -6.39 -15.39 16.95
N ASP A 492 -5.76 -16.49 16.53
CA ASP A 492 -6.43 -17.80 16.42
C ASP A 492 -6.84 -18.38 17.77
N SER A 493 -5.99 -18.20 18.80
CA SER A 493 -6.22 -18.76 20.15
C SER A 493 -6.57 -17.71 21.20
N THR A 494 -6.10 -16.47 21.04
CA THR A 494 -6.32 -15.40 22.02
C THR A 494 -6.84 -14.11 21.40
N VAL A 495 -7.47 -13.30 22.23
CA VAL A 495 -7.95 -11.96 21.89
C VAL A 495 -7.36 -10.99 22.89
N ARG A 496 -6.66 -9.98 22.38
CA ARG A 496 -6.02 -8.96 23.21
C ARG A 496 -6.77 -7.64 23.15
N PHE A 497 -6.97 -7.02 24.29
CA PHE A 497 -7.59 -5.70 24.44
C PHE A 497 -6.59 -4.75 25.10
N THR A 498 -6.26 -3.66 24.40
CA THR A 498 -5.29 -2.66 24.88
C THR A 498 -5.93 -1.29 24.95
N ILE A 499 -5.77 -0.60 26.08
CA ILE A 499 -6.16 0.80 26.27
C ILE A 499 -4.96 1.57 26.79
N ILE A 500 -4.52 2.56 26.03
CA ILE A 500 -3.46 3.51 26.42
C ILE A 500 -4.07 4.92 26.36
N PRO A 501 -4.50 5.49 27.49
CA PRO A 501 -4.99 6.87 27.53
C PRO A 501 -3.82 7.87 27.52
N ASP A 502 -4.07 9.11 27.07
CA ASP A 502 -3.08 10.21 27.10
C ASP A 502 -2.56 10.50 28.53
N GLN A 503 -3.41 10.24 29.54
CA GLN A 503 -3.11 10.37 30.96
C GLN A 503 -3.91 9.30 31.74
N GLY A 504 -3.25 8.58 32.65
CA GLY A 504 -3.90 7.62 33.57
C GLY A 504 -3.47 6.17 33.38
N THR A 505 -4.33 5.25 33.83
CA THR A 505 -4.08 3.80 33.85
C THR A 505 -4.09 3.17 32.46
N GLN A 506 -3.08 2.34 32.16
CA GLN A 506 -3.03 1.52 30.95
C GLN A 506 -3.57 0.11 31.22
N VAL A 507 -4.17 -0.51 30.20
CA VAL A 507 -4.72 -1.88 30.30
C VAL A 507 -4.20 -2.73 29.17
N TRP A 508 -3.75 -3.93 29.53
CA TRP A 508 -3.32 -5.00 28.63
C TRP A 508 -4.07 -6.26 29.05
N ALA A 509 -5.09 -6.64 28.29
CA ALA A 509 -5.92 -7.78 28.61
C ALA A 509 -5.75 -8.87 27.55
N GLN A 510 -5.48 -10.10 27.99
CA GLN A 510 -5.38 -11.27 27.12
C GLN A 510 -6.42 -12.29 27.54
N VAL A 511 -7.31 -12.61 26.62
CA VAL A 511 -8.43 -13.52 26.87
C VAL A 511 -8.40 -14.64 25.84
N GLN A 512 -8.54 -15.88 26.27
CA GLN A 512 -8.66 -17.03 25.37
C GLN A 512 -9.96 -16.93 24.56
N VAL A 513 -9.92 -17.40 23.31
CA VAL A 513 -11.09 -17.32 22.41
C VAL A 513 -12.31 -18.02 23.02
N ASP A 514 -12.13 -19.20 23.60
CA ASP A 514 -13.18 -20.03 24.24
C ASP A 514 -13.94 -19.33 25.40
N THR A 515 -13.30 -18.34 26.03
CA THR A 515 -13.85 -17.61 27.17
C THR A 515 -14.96 -16.65 26.75
N ILE A 516 -14.94 -16.17 25.50
CA ILE A 516 -15.90 -15.19 24.95
C ILE A 516 -16.67 -15.78 23.76
N PHE A 517 -15.95 -16.43 22.86
CA PHE A 517 -16.39 -16.90 21.56
C PHE A 517 -16.57 -18.42 21.54
N ASP A 518 -17.39 -18.89 20.61
CA ASP A 518 -17.49 -20.32 20.30
C ASP A 518 -16.36 -20.68 19.34
N GLU A 519 -15.45 -21.54 19.80
CA GLU A 519 -14.27 -21.99 19.06
C GLU A 519 -14.65 -22.62 17.72
N THR A 520 -15.76 -23.37 17.66
CA THR A 520 -16.20 -24.07 16.44
C THR A 520 -16.72 -23.13 15.35
N SER A 521 -17.25 -21.97 15.75
CA SER A 521 -17.74 -20.94 14.82
C SER A 521 -16.79 -19.75 14.67
N TYR A 522 -15.63 -19.78 15.35
CA TYR A 522 -14.60 -18.75 15.26
C TYR A 522 -13.87 -18.84 13.92
N ILE A 523 -14.20 -17.92 13.02
CA ILE A 523 -13.56 -17.77 11.73
C ILE A 523 -12.77 -16.48 11.75
N LEU A 524 -11.45 -16.61 11.66
CA LEU A 524 -10.50 -15.52 11.49
C LEU A 524 -9.72 -15.78 10.20
N GLN A 525 -9.79 -14.85 9.24
CA GLN A 525 -9.00 -14.90 8.01
C GLN A 525 -8.37 -13.54 7.78
N SER A 526 -7.03 -13.52 7.76
CA SER A 526 -6.17 -12.35 7.59
C SER A 526 -4.83 -12.79 7.02
N ASN A 527 -4.16 -11.91 6.28
CA ASN A 527 -2.86 -12.15 5.63
C ASN A 527 -1.77 -12.50 6.66
N THR A 528 -1.89 -11.95 7.87
CA THR A 528 -0.91 -12.09 8.96
C THR A 528 -1.38 -13.05 10.05
N GLY A 529 -2.54 -13.69 9.87
CA GLY A 529 -3.19 -14.48 10.94
C GLY A 529 -3.75 -13.62 12.08
N VAL A 530 -3.73 -12.28 11.95
CA VAL A 530 -4.16 -11.35 12.99
C VAL A 530 -5.05 -10.25 12.40
N ILE A 531 -6.10 -9.84 13.11
CA ILE A 531 -6.89 -8.66 12.76
C ILE A 531 -6.84 -7.64 13.90
N ASN A 532 -6.36 -6.44 13.59
CA ASN A 532 -6.22 -5.33 14.53
C ASN A 532 -7.33 -4.30 14.32
N LEU A 533 -8.10 -4.01 15.36
CA LEU A 533 -9.27 -3.13 15.30
C LEU A 533 -9.21 -2.02 16.34
N GLU A 534 -9.51 -0.80 15.92
CA GLU A 534 -9.85 0.31 16.81
C GLU A 534 -11.35 0.26 17.09
N VAL A 535 -11.72 -0.08 18.32
CA VAL A 535 -13.11 -0.33 18.71
C VAL A 535 -13.60 0.72 19.71
N PRO A 536 -14.72 1.41 19.43
CA PRO A 536 -15.41 2.24 20.42
C PRO A 536 -16.07 1.36 21.50
N VAL A 537 -15.39 1.16 22.63
CA VAL A 537 -15.80 0.20 23.68
C VAL A 537 -17.19 0.50 24.24
N GLY A 538 -17.54 1.78 24.38
CA GLY A 538 -18.85 2.18 24.86
C GLY A 538 -19.99 1.75 23.92
N ALA A 539 -19.77 1.74 22.60
CA ALA A 539 -20.74 1.27 21.63
C ALA A 539 -20.84 -0.27 21.64
N LEU A 540 -19.69 -0.94 21.71
CA LEU A 540 -19.63 -2.41 21.83
C LEU A 540 -20.34 -2.90 23.11
N HIS A 541 -20.08 -2.27 24.26
CA HIS A 541 -20.74 -2.61 25.52
C HIS A 541 -22.27 -2.44 25.44
N ARG A 542 -22.76 -1.33 24.86
CA ARG A 542 -24.21 -1.13 24.68
C ARG A 542 -24.84 -2.20 23.79
N ALA A 543 -24.17 -2.60 22.72
CA ALA A 543 -24.63 -3.66 21.83
C ALA A 543 -24.67 -5.02 22.56
N LEU A 544 -23.61 -5.37 23.29
CA LEU A 544 -23.56 -6.61 24.09
C LEU A 544 -24.62 -6.65 25.19
N ARG A 545 -24.94 -5.51 25.81
CA ARG A 545 -26.03 -5.41 26.79
C ARG A 545 -27.39 -5.77 26.18
N SER A 546 -27.62 -5.46 24.90
CA SER A 546 -28.85 -5.86 24.20
C SER A 546 -28.89 -7.35 23.83
N ALA A 547 -27.74 -8.05 23.89
CA ALA A 547 -27.65 -9.49 23.67
C ALA A 547 -27.79 -10.32 24.97
N LEU A 548 -27.90 -9.68 26.13
CA LEU A 548 -28.09 -10.39 27.40
C LEU A 548 -29.46 -11.06 27.44
N GLY A 549 -29.47 -12.39 27.62
CA GLY A 549 -30.70 -13.20 27.60
C GLY A 549 -31.20 -13.53 26.18
N ALA A 550 -30.41 -13.26 25.14
CA ALA A 550 -30.73 -13.68 23.79
C ALA A 550 -30.55 -15.19 23.59
N THR A 551 -31.32 -15.75 22.66
CA THR A 551 -31.25 -17.17 22.27
C THR A 551 -29.95 -17.47 21.54
N SER A 552 -29.48 -16.55 20.69
CA SER A 552 -28.14 -16.59 20.09
C SER A 552 -27.63 -15.18 19.78
N ALA A 553 -26.31 -15.02 19.76
CA ALA A 553 -25.68 -13.75 19.43
C ALA A 553 -24.40 -14.01 18.64
N GLN A 554 -24.31 -13.39 17.47
CA GLN A 554 -23.21 -13.59 16.53
C GLN A 554 -22.58 -12.25 16.17
N ILE A 555 -21.25 -12.15 16.28
CA ILE A 555 -20.51 -10.98 15.83
C ILE A 555 -19.79 -11.26 14.52
N ARG A 556 -19.73 -10.27 13.63
CA ARG A 556 -18.94 -10.35 12.40
C ARG A 556 -18.36 -9.00 11.99
N LEU A 557 -17.18 -9.03 11.36
CA LEU A 557 -16.62 -7.88 10.68
C LEU A 557 -17.25 -7.77 9.28
N THR A 558 -17.80 -6.59 8.97
CA THR A 558 -18.45 -6.27 7.70
C THR A 558 -18.06 -4.86 7.26
N LYS A 559 -18.49 -4.47 6.05
CA LYS A 559 -18.24 -3.14 5.48
C LYS A 559 -19.54 -2.58 4.91
N LYS A 560 -19.83 -1.31 5.16
CA LYS A 560 -20.95 -0.56 4.55
C LYS A 560 -20.37 0.65 3.84
N GLY A 561 -20.38 0.63 2.51
CA GLY A 561 -19.63 1.60 1.72
C GLY A 561 -18.12 1.49 1.97
N ASN A 562 -17.50 2.58 2.46
CA ASN A 562 -16.07 2.62 2.83
C ASN A 562 -15.77 2.46 4.33
N ILE A 563 -16.79 2.24 5.18
CA ILE A 563 -16.62 2.18 6.64
C ILE A 563 -16.63 0.71 7.13
N PRO A 564 -15.60 0.22 7.84
CA PRO A 564 -15.62 -1.08 8.49
C PRO A 564 -16.52 -1.07 9.74
N LEU A 565 -17.25 -2.16 9.97
CA LEU A 565 -18.24 -2.30 11.03
C LEU A 565 -18.14 -3.66 11.71
N LEU A 566 -18.23 -3.70 13.03
CA LEU A 566 -18.59 -4.91 13.77
C LEU A 566 -20.11 -4.99 13.86
N ALA A 567 -20.70 -5.97 13.17
CA ALA A 567 -22.14 -6.23 13.21
C ALA A 567 -22.43 -7.35 14.22
N LEU A 568 -23.19 -7.04 15.26
CA LEU A 568 -23.69 -7.99 16.25
C LEU A 568 -25.15 -8.32 15.93
N THR A 569 -25.41 -9.54 15.45
CA THR A 569 -26.74 -10.07 15.20
C THR A 569 -27.22 -10.85 16.41
N ILE A 570 -28.40 -10.52 16.92
CA ILE A 570 -28.98 -11.03 18.15
C ILE A 570 -30.33 -11.64 17.80
N ASN A 571 -30.52 -12.91 18.14
CA ASN A 571 -31.80 -13.59 17.99
C ASN A 571 -32.43 -13.77 19.37
N THR A 572 -33.68 -13.32 19.51
CA THR A 572 -34.47 -13.48 20.74
C THR A 572 -35.79 -14.15 20.40
N SER A 573 -36.17 -15.20 21.14
CA SER A 573 -37.51 -15.77 21.06
C SER A 573 -38.36 -15.29 22.23
N SER A 574 -39.57 -14.80 21.93
CA SER A 574 -40.54 -14.38 22.94
C SER A 574 -41.87 -15.06 22.71
N TRP A 575 -42.51 -15.48 23.80
CA TRP A 575 -43.82 -16.14 23.77
C TRP A 575 -44.89 -15.09 24.03
N THR A 576 -45.75 -14.83 23.04
CA THR A 576 -46.91 -13.95 23.20
C THR A 576 -48.18 -14.78 23.38
N ALA A 577 -48.88 -14.59 24.51
CA ALA A 577 -50.23 -15.11 24.70
C ALA A 577 -51.20 -14.38 23.75
N GLY A 578 -51.94 -15.14 22.94
CA GLY A 578 -52.73 -14.61 21.84
C GLY A 578 -53.85 -13.67 22.28
N ARG A 579 -53.76 -12.39 21.90
CA ARG A 579 -54.93 -11.53 21.66
C ARG A 579 -55.06 -11.29 20.16
N ASN A 580 -56.27 -11.49 19.63
CA ASN A 580 -56.56 -11.31 18.20
C ASN A 580 -56.33 -9.86 17.77
N ALA A 581 -55.86 -9.67 16.53
CA ALA A 581 -55.29 -8.44 15.99
C ALA A 581 -56.25 -7.25 15.77
N LEU A 582 -57.48 -7.29 16.31
CA LEU A 582 -58.49 -6.24 16.11
C LEU A 582 -59.02 -5.58 17.38
N GLY A 583 -58.54 -5.95 18.58
CA GLY A 583 -58.90 -5.23 19.80
C GLY A 583 -60.40 -5.22 20.15
N VAL A 584 -61.21 -6.12 19.56
CA VAL A 584 -62.63 -6.26 19.90
C VAL A 584 -62.76 -7.29 21.02
N ALA A 585 -63.25 -6.86 22.17
CA ALA A 585 -63.70 -7.77 23.21
C ALA A 585 -64.96 -8.49 22.72
N ASN A 586 -64.93 -9.82 22.67
CA ASN A 586 -66.10 -10.61 22.31
C ASN A 586 -67.10 -10.57 23.47
N SER A 587 -67.97 -9.56 23.47
CA SER A 587 -69.22 -9.57 24.22
C SER A 587 -70.28 -10.26 23.37
N GLY A 588 -70.71 -11.46 23.76
CA GLY A 588 -71.75 -12.20 23.06
C GLY A 588 -72.15 -13.46 23.79
N VAL A 589 -73.17 -13.31 24.63
CA VAL A 589 -74.02 -14.37 25.21
C VAL A 589 -74.62 -15.23 24.08
N VAL A 590 -74.88 -16.53 24.33
CA VAL A 590 -76.18 -17.21 24.14
C VAL A 590 -76.06 -18.73 24.35
N ASP A 591 -77.07 -19.24 25.05
CA ASP A 591 -77.47 -20.62 25.31
C ASP A 591 -77.48 -21.58 24.11
N GLY A 592 -77.50 -22.88 24.41
CA GLY A 592 -78.14 -23.89 23.54
C GLY A 592 -77.25 -25.06 23.13
N GLU A 593 -77.77 -26.26 23.34
CA GLU A 593 -77.13 -27.57 23.19
C GLU A 593 -76.69 -27.94 21.76
N HIS A 594 -75.81 -28.94 21.74
CA HIS A 594 -75.46 -29.92 20.69
C HIS A 594 -74.18 -29.77 19.83
N ASP A 595 -73.46 -30.90 19.91
CA ASP A 595 -72.52 -31.55 19.01
C ASP A 595 -71.03 -31.15 18.93
N GLY A 596 -70.22 -32.21 19.05
CA GLY A 596 -68.78 -32.19 19.21
C GLY A 596 -68.05 -31.45 18.11
N ALA A 597 -67.32 -30.42 18.52
CA ALA A 597 -66.17 -29.91 17.81
C ALA A 597 -65.07 -29.61 18.85
N VAL A 598 -63.91 -30.24 18.64
CA VAL A 598 -62.69 -30.00 19.42
C VAL A 598 -62.30 -28.53 19.29
N LEU A 599 -62.39 -27.77 20.39
CA LEU A 599 -61.81 -26.43 20.47
C LEU A 599 -60.28 -26.52 20.36
N PRO A 600 -59.62 -25.82 19.44
CA PRO A 600 -58.17 -25.80 19.41
C PRO A 600 -57.66 -25.04 20.66
N ARG A 601 -56.76 -25.68 21.40
CA ARG A 601 -55.98 -25.03 22.47
C ARG A 601 -55.40 -23.72 21.93
N SER A 602 -55.51 -22.64 22.71
CA SER A 602 -54.79 -21.40 22.44
C SER A 602 -53.29 -21.69 22.50
N GLU A 603 -52.70 -21.99 21.34
CA GLU A 603 -51.26 -22.15 21.19
C GLU A 603 -50.62 -20.76 21.28
N ALA A 604 -49.85 -20.56 22.35
CA ALA A 604 -48.99 -19.41 22.46
C ALA A 604 -48.03 -19.40 21.26
N ARG A 605 -48.03 -18.31 20.49
CA ARG A 605 -47.17 -18.18 19.31
C ARG A 605 -45.80 -17.66 19.74
N GLU A 606 -44.78 -18.46 19.47
CA GLU A 606 -43.38 -18.05 19.57
C GLU A 606 -43.08 -17.06 18.44
N ARG A 607 -42.59 -15.87 18.80
CA ARG A 607 -42.11 -14.85 17.86
C ARG A 607 -40.61 -14.74 18.00
N GLU A 608 -39.90 -15.06 16.92
CA GLU A 608 -38.46 -14.82 16.79
C GLU A 608 -38.23 -13.37 16.31
N THR A 609 -37.39 -12.63 17.03
CA THR A 609 -36.98 -11.27 16.66
C THR A 609 -35.47 -11.24 16.46
N VAL A 610 -35.04 -10.80 15.28
CA VAL A 610 -33.63 -10.64 14.89
C VAL A 610 -33.27 -9.16 14.91
N ILE A 611 -32.29 -8.79 15.73
CA ILE A 611 -31.79 -7.42 15.87
C ILE A 611 -30.33 -7.40 15.43
N THR A 612 -29.94 -6.46 14.56
CA THR A 612 -28.52 -6.26 14.20
C THR A 612 -28.05 -4.88 14.67
N GLN A 613 -27.02 -4.88 15.52
CA GLN A 613 -26.34 -3.68 15.99
C GLN A 613 -25.06 -3.48 15.17
N GLU A 614 -24.93 -2.33 14.51
CA GLU A 614 -23.72 -1.98 13.73
C GLU A 614 -22.82 -1.05 14.54
N ILE A 615 -21.57 -1.44 14.77
CA ILE A 615 -20.57 -0.67 15.51
C ILE A 615 -19.45 -0.25 14.55
N PRO A 616 -19.27 1.04 14.25
CA PRO A 616 -18.17 1.49 13.39
C PRO A 616 -16.82 1.23 14.06
N VAL A 617 -15.89 0.64 13.30
CA VAL A 617 -14.53 0.33 13.73
C VAL A 617 -13.53 0.77 12.67
N LYS A 618 -12.28 0.99 13.06
CA LYS A 618 -11.18 1.16 12.10
C LYS A 618 -10.33 -0.10 12.09
N VAL A 619 -9.90 -0.51 10.91
CA VAL A 619 -8.91 -1.59 10.78
C VAL A 619 -7.53 -0.94 10.80
N LEU A 620 -6.66 -1.42 11.69
CA LEU A 620 -5.32 -0.87 11.88
C LEU A 620 -4.29 -1.76 11.16
N HIS A 621 -3.29 -1.12 10.56
CA HIS A 621 -2.14 -1.82 9.98
C HIS A 621 -1.19 -2.29 11.08
N GLU A 622 -0.46 -3.38 10.84
CA GLU A 622 0.43 -3.99 11.82
C GLU A 622 1.55 -3.05 12.29
N SER A 623 2.09 -2.21 11.40
CA SER A 623 3.11 -1.21 11.75
C SER A 623 2.67 -0.18 12.80
N VAL A 624 1.36 0.09 12.91
CA VAL A 624 0.82 0.97 13.97
C VAL A 624 0.89 0.30 15.33
N ILE A 625 0.89 -1.04 15.36
CA ILE A 625 0.87 -1.85 16.58
C ILE A 625 2.26 -2.38 16.95
N GLU A 626 3.20 -2.48 16.01
CA GLU A 626 4.60 -2.86 16.31
C GLU A 626 5.28 -1.90 17.30
N GLY A 627 4.83 -0.65 17.42
CA GLY A 627 5.30 0.29 18.44
C GLY A 627 4.64 0.13 19.82
N LEU A 628 3.63 -0.73 19.95
CA LEU A 628 2.88 -0.95 21.19
C LEU A 628 3.45 -2.18 21.91
N HIS A 629 4.11 -1.94 23.03
CA HIS A 629 4.65 -2.98 23.88
C HIS A 629 4.15 -2.85 25.30
N GLU A 630 3.92 -3.99 25.94
CA GLU A 630 3.59 -4.05 27.36
C GLU A 630 4.71 -3.35 28.16
N PRO A 631 4.37 -2.47 29.13
CA PRO A 631 5.37 -1.77 29.92
C PRO A 631 6.32 -2.75 30.61
N ARG A 632 7.62 -2.59 30.38
CA ARG A 632 8.64 -3.33 31.13
C ARG A 632 8.72 -2.75 32.54
N CYS A 633 8.23 -3.50 33.52
CA CYS A 633 8.30 -3.14 34.93
C CYS A 633 9.37 -3.97 35.66
N PRO A 634 10.06 -3.39 36.68
CA PRO A 634 10.88 -4.15 37.60
C PRO A 634 10.07 -5.21 38.36
N ASP A 635 10.78 -6.20 38.93
CA ASP A 635 10.16 -7.21 39.79
C ASP A 635 9.42 -6.57 40.98
N PRO A 636 8.22 -7.07 41.34
CA PRO A 636 7.41 -6.46 42.38
C PRO A 636 8.03 -6.63 43.76
N ASP A 637 7.98 -5.56 44.55
CA ASP A 637 8.35 -5.54 45.96
C ASP A 637 7.38 -6.32 46.83
N VAL A 638 6.08 -6.26 46.50
CA VAL A 638 5.01 -6.93 47.25
C VAL A 638 3.95 -7.41 46.28
N HIS A 639 3.49 -8.65 46.43
CA HIS A 639 2.34 -9.19 45.70
C HIS A 639 1.29 -9.68 46.70
N ILE A 640 0.04 -9.22 46.57
CA ILE A 640 -1.03 -9.49 47.54
C ILE A 640 -2.38 -9.66 46.85
N ILE A 641 -3.20 -10.59 47.31
CA ILE A 641 -4.58 -10.72 46.85
C ILE A 641 -5.42 -9.62 47.50
N LEU A 642 -6.05 -8.79 46.67
CA LEU A 642 -6.87 -7.68 47.15
C LEU A 642 -8.16 -8.19 47.84
N PRO A 643 -8.65 -7.46 48.87
CA PRO A 643 -9.96 -7.71 49.45
C PRO A 643 -11.07 -7.33 48.45
N SER A 644 -12.33 -7.48 48.86
CA SER A 644 -13.49 -7.12 48.01
C SER A 644 -13.33 -5.74 47.37
N LEU A 645 -13.18 -5.71 46.05
CA LEU A 645 -12.97 -4.46 45.31
C LEU A 645 -14.17 -3.52 45.42
N VAL A 646 -15.38 -4.05 45.68
CA VAL A 646 -16.58 -3.24 45.94
C VAL A 646 -16.43 -2.46 47.25
N GLN A 647 -15.93 -3.11 48.30
CA GLN A 647 -15.67 -2.46 49.59
C GLN A 647 -14.53 -1.44 49.46
N LEU A 648 -13.43 -1.84 48.80
CA LEU A 648 -12.28 -0.97 48.57
C LEU A 648 -12.66 0.27 47.76
N LYS A 649 -13.51 0.11 46.73
CA LYS A 649 -14.08 1.21 45.94
C LYS A 649 -14.91 2.15 46.79
N SER A 650 -15.82 1.61 47.59
CA SER A 650 -16.67 2.41 48.48
C SER A 650 -15.85 3.26 49.46
N ILE A 651 -14.78 2.71 50.02
CA ILE A 651 -13.87 3.44 50.93
C ILE A 651 -13.06 4.50 50.16
N SER A 652 -12.49 4.13 49.02
CA SER A 652 -11.73 5.04 48.15
C SER A 652 -12.56 6.25 47.68
N GLU A 653 -13.80 6.03 47.27
CA GLU A 653 -14.71 7.10 46.85
C GLU A 653 -15.06 8.04 48.01
N ARG A 654 -15.26 7.49 49.23
CA ARG A 654 -15.46 8.32 50.43
C ARG A 654 -14.24 9.18 50.73
N PHE A 655 -13.03 8.62 50.67
CA PHE A 655 -11.78 9.37 50.91
C PHE A 655 -11.59 10.49 49.88
N THR A 656 -11.81 10.17 48.59
CA THR A 656 -11.75 11.12 47.48
C THR A 656 -12.79 12.24 47.64
N LYS A 657 -14.03 11.91 48.05
CA LYS A 657 -15.10 12.89 48.26
C LYS A 657 -14.79 13.82 49.43
N LEU A 658 -14.31 13.28 50.55
CA LEU A 658 -13.90 14.07 51.73
C LEU A 658 -12.80 15.08 51.39
N ALA A 659 -11.86 14.70 50.53
CA ALA A 659 -10.80 15.60 50.07
C ALA A 659 -11.24 16.57 48.97
N SER A 660 -12.32 16.29 48.22
CA SER A 660 -12.79 17.13 47.10
C SER A 660 -13.79 18.23 47.50
N THR A 661 -14.40 18.16 48.68
CA THR A 661 -15.52 19.02 49.12
C THR A 661 -15.24 20.53 49.23
N LYS A 662 -14.02 21.01 48.96
CA LYS A 662 -13.68 22.45 49.02
C LYS A 662 -13.51 23.15 47.66
N GLY A 663 -13.63 22.44 46.53
CA GLY A 663 -13.53 23.06 45.19
C GLY A 663 -14.75 23.86 44.72
N SER A 664 -15.88 23.85 45.45
CA SER A 664 -17.14 24.46 44.98
C SER A 664 -17.91 25.20 46.09
N SER A 665 -17.29 26.18 46.75
CA SER A 665 -17.99 27.04 47.72
C SER A 665 -18.01 28.52 47.31
N THR A 666 -18.57 28.83 46.15
CA THR A 666 -19.20 30.15 45.87
C THR A 666 -20.25 30.02 44.76
N ASN A 667 -21.48 29.66 45.12
CA ASN A 667 -22.69 30.42 44.78
C ASN A 667 -23.94 29.62 45.17
N ALA A 668 -24.72 30.23 46.05
CA ALA A 668 -26.00 29.76 46.50
C ALA A 668 -27.12 30.07 45.48
N ASN A 669 -28.20 29.30 45.61
CA ASN A 669 -29.57 29.51 45.08
C ASN A 669 -29.81 29.31 43.58
N THR A 670 -30.50 28.21 43.22
CA THR A 670 -31.95 28.22 42.94
C THR A 670 -32.48 26.79 42.78
N ASN A 671 -33.55 26.47 43.51
CA ASN A 671 -34.45 25.35 43.22
C ASN A 671 -35.19 25.61 41.91
N ILE A 672 -35.26 24.63 41.00
CA ILE A 672 -36.42 24.36 40.11
C ILE A 672 -36.40 22.88 39.71
N ASN A 673 -37.52 22.21 39.95
CA ASN A 673 -37.89 20.92 39.36
C ASN A 673 -38.25 21.13 37.88
N THR A 674 -37.57 20.45 36.94
CA THR A 674 -38.16 20.13 35.63
C THR A 674 -37.57 18.84 35.03
N THR A 675 -38.48 17.99 34.59
CA THR A 675 -38.32 16.77 33.80
C THR A 675 -37.87 17.04 32.35
N SER A 676 -37.15 16.07 31.79
CA SER A 676 -37.04 15.67 30.37
C SER A 676 -35.97 16.27 29.43
N SER A 677 -35.47 15.35 28.61
CA SER A 677 -34.86 15.45 27.27
C SER A 677 -33.35 15.62 27.13
N ASP A 678 -32.76 14.58 26.54
CA ASP A 678 -31.46 14.54 25.86
C ASP A 678 -31.30 15.71 24.88
N SER A 679 -30.18 16.43 24.96
CA SER A 679 -29.53 17.01 23.77
C SER A 679 -28.05 17.26 24.04
N ALA A 680 -27.24 16.90 23.05
CA ALA A 680 -25.80 17.01 23.03
C ALA A 680 -25.34 18.49 23.06
N GLY A 681 -24.47 18.83 24.00
CA GLY A 681 -23.78 20.11 24.06
C GLY A 681 -22.35 19.93 24.55
N ASN A 682 -21.38 20.23 23.67
CA ASN A 682 -19.95 20.29 23.94
C ASN A 682 -19.66 21.16 25.18
N THR A 683 -19.15 20.55 26.25
CA THR A 683 -18.46 21.26 27.33
C THR A 683 -16.97 20.93 27.23
N VAL A 684 -16.18 21.94 26.89
CA VAL A 684 -14.72 21.89 26.97
C VAL A 684 -14.35 21.73 28.45
N PRO A 685 -13.53 20.72 28.84
CA PRO A 685 -13.14 20.56 30.23
C PRO A 685 -12.17 21.67 30.63
N ILE A 686 -12.50 22.38 31.70
CA ILE A 686 -11.61 23.36 32.35
C ILE A 686 -10.38 22.60 32.87
N LEU A 687 -9.21 22.92 32.33
CA LEU A 687 -7.90 22.52 32.84
C LEU A 687 -7.65 23.19 34.20
N GLY A 688 -7.46 22.41 35.27
CA GLY A 688 -6.85 22.94 36.50
C GLY A 688 -7.27 22.39 37.88
N ALA A 689 -8.23 21.46 38.00
CA ALA A 689 -8.57 20.91 39.32
C ALA A 689 -7.78 19.61 39.62
N SER A 690 -6.67 19.72 40.37
CA SER A 690 -5.92 18.57 40.91
C SER A 690 -6.86 17.65 41.71
N SER A 691 -7.07 16.43 41.24
CA SER A 691 -7.78 15.41 42.01
C SER A 691 -6.96 14.96 43.24
N PRO A 692 -7.62 14.53 44.32
CA PRO A 692 -6.92 14.11 45.52
C PRO A 692 -6.14 12.81 45.27
N LYS A 693 -4.87 12.80 45.69
CA LYS A 693 -3.95 11.66 45.56
C LYS A 693 -4.14 10.71 46.75
N LEU A 694 -4.41 9.44 46.47
CA LEU A 694 -4.48 8.36 47.45
C LEU A 694 -3.13 7.66 47.56
N GLU A 695 -2.77 7.22 48.76
CA GLU A 695 -1.60 6.39 49.02
C GLU A 695 -2.06 4.96 49.30
N LEU A 696 -1.70 4.02 48.43
CA LEU A 696 -1.87 2.60 48.66
C LEU A 696 -0.54 2.00 49.11
N SER A 697 -0.58 1.14 50.11
CA SER A 697 0.60 0.45 50.60
C SER A 697 0.30 -0.97 51.04
N ALA A 698 1.24 -1.89 50.84
CA ALA A 698 1.10 -3.29 51.22
C ALA A 698 2.43 -3.88 51.71
N ASN A 699 2.38 -5.00 52.42
CA ASN A 699 3.56 -5.76 52.84
C ASN A 699 3.43 -7.27 52.50
N MET A 700 4.52 -8.01 52.69
CA MET A 700 4.59 -9.46 52.46
C MET A 700 4.05 -10.30 53.63
N HIS A 701 3.38 -9.67 54.60
CA HIS A 701 2.76 -10.28 55.78
C HIS A 701 1.24 -10.17 55.74
N GLY A 702 0.65 -10.04 54.56
CA GLY A 702 -0.80 -10.02 54.37
C GLY A 702 -1.50 -8.74 54.83
N SER A 703 -0.81 -7.60 54.87
CA SER A 703 -1.41 -6.31 55.24
C SER A 703 -1.47 -5.35 54.05
N LEU A 704 -2.62 -4.68 53.88
CA LEU A 704 -2.89 -3.65 52.88
C LEU A 704 -3.42 -2.40 53.59
N ARG A 705 -2.95 -1.22 53.21
CA ARG A 705 -3.37 0.06 53.77
C ARG A 705 -3.67 1.05 52.65
N LEU A 706 -4.85 1.66 52.71
CA LEU A 706 -5.27 2.78 51.88
C LEU A 706 -5.31 4.03 52.75
N ALA A 707 -4.59 5.07 52.37
CA ALA A 707 -4.51 6.32 53.12
C ALA A 707 -4.73 7.53 52.22
N ILE A 708 -5.20 8.62 52.83
CA ILE A 708 -5.20 9.96 52.23
C ILE A 708 -4.69 10.94 53.27
N SER A 709 -3.80 11.84 52.84
CA SER A 709 -3.24 12.90 53.67
C SER A 709 -3.55 14.23 53.02
N THR A 710 -4.19 15.11 53.78
CA THR A 710 -4.45 16.52 53.43
C THR A 710 -3.90 17.40 54.55
N ASP A 711 -3.87 18.72 54.35
CA ASP A 711 -3.40 19.67 55.37
C ASP A 711 -4.23 19.63 56.67
N GLU A 712 -5.48 19.14 56.60
CA GLU A 712 -6.44 19.18 57.71
C GLU A 712 -6.62 17.82 58.41
N PHE A 713 -6.44 16.72 57.69
CA PHE A 713 -6.61 15.39 58.24
C PHE A 713 -5.79 14.34 57.50
N ARG A 714 -5.43 13.29 58.25
CA ARG A 714 -4.83 12.06 57.74
C ARG A 714 -5.70 10.90 58.17
N ILE A 715 -6.29 10.20 57.22
CA ILE A 715 -7.10 9.01 57.47
C ILE A 715 -6.53 7.82 56.72
N ALA A 716 -6.57 6.65 57.34
CA ALA A 716 -6.14 5.40 56.75
C ALA A 716 -7.12 4.28 57.09
N SER A 717 -7.27 3.33 56.19
CA SER A 717 -7.97 2.06 56.40
C SER A 717 -6.99 0.94 56.11
N GLU A 718 -6.95 -0.05 57.01
CA GLU A 718 -6.02 -1.16 56.95
C GLU A 718 -6.79 -2.49 56.95
N TRP A 719 -6.34 -3.41 56.11
CA TRP A 719 -6.81 -4.78 55.99
C TRP A 719 -5.67 -5.70 56.34
N THR A 720 -5.91 -6.65 57.23
CA THR A 720 -4.92 -7.62 57.72
C THR A 720 -5.39 -9.04 57.41
N GLY A 721 -4.46 -10.00 57.33
CA GLY A 721 -4.78 -11.41 57.06
C GLY A 721 -5.11 -11.70 55.60
N LEU A 722 -4.62 -10.87 54.67
CA LEU A 722 -4.67 -11.12 53.24
C LEU A 722 -3.60 -12.14 52.83
N VAL A 723 -3.77 -12.74 51.65
CA VAL A 723 -2.89 -13.79 51.15
C VAL A 723 -1.88 -13.20 50.17
N ASN A 724 -0.59 -13.46 50.39
CA ASN A 724 0.48 -13.25 49.41
C ASN A 724 0.68 -14.56 48.63
N PRO A 725 0.26 -14.65 47.34
CA PRO A 725 0.35 -15.89 46.57
C PRO A 725 1.82 -16.29 46.32
N PRO A 726 2.18 -17.58 46.33
CA PRO A 726 3.54 -18.01 45.99
C PRO A 726 3.85 -17.72 44.51
N LEU A 727 5.12 -17.42 44.23
CA LEU A 727 5.62 -17.26 42.85
C LEU A 727 5.69 -18.63 42.15
N ASP A 728 5.37 -18.69 40.86
CA ASP A 728 5.39 -19.93 40.08
C ASP A 728 6.84 -20.39 39.81
N PRO A 729 7.25 -21.59 40.28
CA PRO A 729 8.60 -22.11 40.07
C PRO A 729 8.96 -22.37 38.60
N ALA A 730 7.98 -22.52 37.70
CA ALA A 730 8.21 -22.88 36.30
C ALA A 730 8.76 -21.70 35.46
N GLN A 731 8.65 -20.47 35.95
CA GLN A 731 9.13 -19.26 35.24
C GLN A 731 10.57 -18.85 35.62
N LEU A 732 11.25 -19.58 36.51
CA LEU A 732 12.52 -19.16 37.09
C LEU A 732 13.58 -20.28 37.03
N SER A 733 14.75 -19.95 36.47
CA SER A 733 15.81 -20.90 36.09
C SER A 733 16.63 -21.47 37.26
N SER A 734 16.62 -20.88 38.47
CA SER A 734 17.45 -21.37 39.58
C SER A 734 17.02 -20.88 40.99
N GLN A 735 17.18 -21.75 42.02
CA GLN A 735 16.79 -21.47 43.42
C GLN A 735 17.56 -20.29 44.05
N THR A 736 18.79 -20.04 43.62
CA THR A 736 19.65 -18.92 44.08
C THR A 736 19.21 -17.54 43.59
N GLU A 737 18.47 -17.47 42.49
CA GLU A 737 17.88 -16.21 41.99
C GLU A 737 16.62 -15.83 42.78
N ILE A 738 15.90 -16.81 43.33
CA ILE A 738 14.67 -16.63 44.10
C ILE A 738 14.94 -15.85 45.40
N ASP A 739 16.01 -16.19 46.11
CA ASP A 739 16.39 -15.52 47.38
C ASP A 739 16.82 -14.06 47.17
N GLN A 740 17.19 -13.68 45.95
CA GLN A 740 17.60 -12.32 45.61
C GLN A 740 16.44 -11.41 45.20
N LEU A 741 15.21 -11.94 45.05
CA LEU A 741 14.05 -11.17 44.61
C LEU A 741 13.66 -10.08 45.64
N PRO A 742 13.21 -8.89 45.17
CA PRO A 742 12.76 -7.81 46.06
C PRO A 742 11.68 -8.24 47.06
N SER A 743 10.75 -9.10 46.62
CA SER A 743 9.67 -9.65 47.43
C SER A 743 10.14 -10.52 48.60
N GLU A 744 11.16 -11.36 48.41
CA GLU A 744 11.73 -12.19 49.48
C GLU A 744 12.54 -11.34 50.48
N ARG A 745 13.27 -10.32 49.99
CA ARG A 745 13.93 -9.34 50.88
C ARG A 745 12.93 -8.59 51.74
N ARG A 746 11.77 -8.22 51.20
CA ARG A 746 10.69 -7.56 51.94
C ARG A 746 10.00 -8.49 52.93
N ARG A 747 9.91 -9.78 52.61
CA ARG A 747 9.39 -10.82 53.53
C ARG A 747 10.31 -11.03 54.73
N ALA A 748 11.62 -10.86 54.55
CA ALA A 748 12.61 -10.92 55.64
C ALA A 748 12.55 -9.72 56.61
N LEU A 749 11.97 -8.59 56.20
CA LEU A 749 11.72 -7.44 57.06
C LEU A 749 10.46 -7.69 57.92
N GLY A 750 10.49 -7.28 59.19
CA GLY A 750 9.40 -7.55 60.14
C GLY A 750 8.08 -6.85 59.79
N ASN A 751 6.95 -7.38 60.29
CA ASN A 751 5.61 -6.85 59.99
C ASN A 751 5.40 -5.38 60.43
N ASP A 752 6.05 -4.96 61.51
CA ASP A 752 5.91 -3.62 62.10
C ASP A 752 6.92 -2.59 61.58
N GLU A 753 7.88 -3.00 60.74
CA GLU A 753 8.90 -2.10 60.21
C GLU A 753 8.35 -1.33 58.99
N GLU A 754 8.41 0.00 59.04
CA GLU A 754 7.95 0.87 57.93
C GLU A 754 8.68 0.57 56.61
N ALA A 755 9.90 0.05 56.69
CA ALA A 755 10.71 -0.41 55.57
C ALA A 755 10.11 -1.63 54.83
N GLY A 756 9.30 -2.46 55.50
CA GLY A 756 8.63 -3.62 54.90
C GLY A 756 7.47 -3.25 53.97
N TRP A 757 7.01 -1.99 53.97
CA TRP A 757 5.85 -1.55 53.22
C TRP A 757 6.20 -0.98 51.83
N ALA A 758 5.63 -1.56 50.77
CA ALA A 758 5.65 -0.99 49.43
C ALA A 758 4.53 0.05 49.31
N ARG A 759 4.81 1.22 48.71
CA ARG A 759 3.86 2.36 48.63
C ARG A 759 3.72 2.83 47.19
N VAL A 760 2.51 3.18 46.78
CA VAL A 760 2.19 3.73 45.45
C VAL A 760 1.17 4.85 45.64
N ARG A 761 1.33 5.97 44.93
CA ARG A 761 0.41 7.09 44.96
C ARG A 761 -0.41 7.16 43.68
N ILE A 762 -1.73 7.18 43.80
CA ILE A 762 -2.66 7.05 42.67
C ILE A 762 -3.73 8.14 42.74
N ASP A 763 -4.21 8.60 41.60
CA ASP A 763 -5.35 9.52 41.50
C ASP A 763 -6.64 8.85 42.00
N GLY A 764 -7.37 9.49 42.92
CA GLY A 764 -8.59 8.90 43.48
C GLY A 764 -9.72 8.66 42.46
N ARG A 765 -9.82 9.48 41.41
CA ARG A 765 -10.82 9.31 40.35
C ARG A 765 -10.43 8.18 39.41
N ASP A 766 -9.15 8.10 39.04
CA ASP A 766 -8.65 7.02 38.19
C ASP A 766 -8.73 5.66 38.91
N TRP A 767 -8.33 5.63 40.19
CA TRP A 767 -8.46 4.44 41.05
C TRP A 767 -9.90 3.95 41.16
N GLY A 768 -10.88 4.86 41.30
CA GLY A 768 -12.30 4.50 41.31
C GLY A 768 -12.80 3.87 40.00
N ARG A 769 -12.21 4.27 38.85
CA ARG A 769 -12.49 3.64 37.54
C ARG A 769 -11.89 2.24 37.49
N VAL A 770 -10.61 2.10 37.82
CA VAL A 770 -9.88 0.81 37.84
C VAL A 770 -10.62 -0.23 38.69
N LEU A 771 -11.11 0.14 39.87
CA LEU A 771 -11.84 -0.77 40.76
C LEU A 771 -13.18 -1.27 40.20
N SER A 772 -13.67 -0.70 39.10
CA SER A 772 -14.81 -1.25 38.36
C SER A 772 -14.53 -2.63 37.77
N VAL A 773 -13.26 -3.06 37.72
CA VAL A 773 -12.83 -4.41 37.38
C VAL A 773 -13.40 -5.49 38.31
N GLY A 774 -13.79 -5.13 39.54
CA GLY A 774 -14.44 -6.06 40.48
C GLY A 774 -15.78 -6.65 39.98
N ARG A 775 -16.29 -6.20 38.83
CA ARG A 775 -17.44 -6.79 38.13
C ARG A 775 -17.11 -8.11 37.41
N LEU A 776 -15.83 -8.31 37.06
CA LEU A 776 -15.33 -9.44 36.27
C LEU A 776 -14.98 -10.65 37.14
N SER A 777 -14.17 -10.43 38.16
CA SER A 777 -13.67 -11.50 39.03
C SER A 777 -13.45 -11.00 40.46
N PRO A 778 -13.69 -11.86 41.48
CA PRO A 778 -13.32 -11.57 42.85
C PRO A 778 -11.82 -11.75 43.14
N LYS A 779 -11.07 -12.47 42.30
CA LYS A 779 -9.63 -12.76 42.54
C LYS A 779 -8.77 -11.78 41.76
N VAL A 780 -8.21 -10.80 42.47
CA VAL A 780 -7.29 -9.80 41.91
C VAL A 780 -5.99 -9.79 42.69
N VAL A 781 -4.89 -10.03 42.00
CA VAL A 781 -3.54 -9.94 42.58
C VAL A 781 -2.97 -8.57 42.27
N ALA A 782 -2.53 -7.86 43.31
CA ALA A 782 -1.90 -6.56 43.22
C ALA A 782 -0.40 -6.68 43.47
N CYS A 783 0.39 -6.25 42.50
CA CYS A 783 1.86 -6.22 42.53
C CYS A 783 2.33 -4.77 42.69
N PHE A 784 2.89 -4.47 43.86
CA PHE A 784 3.40 -3.15 44.21
C PHE A 784 4.88 -3.05 43.86
N ILE A 785 5.24 -2.00 43.14
CA ILE A 785 6.62 -1.57 42.90
C ILE A 785 6.78 -0.21 43.57
N HIS A 786 7.54 -0.16 44.65
CA HIS A 786 7.58 0.95 45.58
C HIS A 786 7.94 2.26 44.87
N ASN A 787 7.09 3.27 45.09
CA ASN A 787 7.11 4.61 44.47
C ASN A 787 7.09 4.64 42.93
N THR A 788 6.91 3.49 42.27
CA THR A 788 7.06 3.38 40.81
C THR A 788 5.73 3.05 40.15
N ALA A 789 5.13 1.91 40.46
CA ALA A 789 3.91 1.46 39.81
C ALA A 789 3.12 0.43 40.64
N LEU A 790 1.84 0.31 40.35
CA LEU A 790 0.96 -0.75 40.80
C LEU A 790 0.49 -1.53 39.56
N VAL A 791 0.74 -2.83 39.55
CA VAL A 791 0.27 -3.75 38.51
C VAL A 791 -0.84 -4.62 39.09
N LEU A 792 -2.01 -4.67 38.44
CA LEU A 792 -3.11 -5.55 38.86
C LEU A 792 -3.32 -6.67 37.85
N TYR A 793 -3.28 -7.91 38.32
CA TYR A 793 -3.64 -9.09 37.54
C TYR A 793 -5.04 -9.55 37.97
N VAL A 794 -5.98 -9.51 37.02
CA VAL A 794 -7.37 -9.94 37.23
C VAL A 794 -7.61 -11.22 36.44
N TYR A 795 -7.77 -12.31 37.16
CA TYR A 795 -8.00 -13.63 36.58
C TYR A 795 -9.49 -13.83 36.33
N LEU A 796 -9.88 -14.16 35.10
CA LEU A 796 -11.28 -14.46 34.79
C LEU A 796 -11.67 -15.83 35.39
N PRO A 797 -12.92 -16.03 35.84
CA PRO A 797 -13.38 -17.34 36.28
C PRO A 797 -13.38 -18.30 35.08
N SER A 798 -12.43 -19.25 35.04
CA SER A 798 -12.25 -20.15 33.91
C SER A 798 -13.34 -21.23 33.86
N SER A 799 -13.79 -21.51 32.63
CA SER A 799 -14.49 -22.73 32.25
C SER A 799 -13.45 -23.76 31.78
N TRP A 800 -13.03 -24.66 32.68
CA TRP A 800 -12.51 -26.02 32.41
C TRP A 800 -11.33 -26.18 31.41
N SER A 801 -10.39 -25.24 31.33
CA SER A 801 -9.08 -25.47 30.70
C SER A 801 -7.97 -24.71 31.44
N SER A 802 -6.74 -25.24 31.40
CA SER A 802 -5.64 -24.94 32.32
C SER A 802 -4.79 -23.70 31.99
N ASP A 803 -5.23 -22.83 31.06
CA ASP A 803 -4.55 -21.58 30.72
C ASP A 803 -5.43 -20.38 31.12
N GLU A 804 -5.12 -19.74 32.25
CA GLU A 804 -5.98 -18.71 32.84
C GLU A 804 -5.98 -17.39 32.04
N SER A 805 -7.14 -16.98 31.51
CA SER A 805 -7.33 -15.65 30.92
C SER A 805 -7.10 -14.55 31.97
N CYS A 806 -6.22 -13.58 31.68
CA CYS A 806 -5.78 -12.56 32.63
C CYS A 806 -5.87 -11.14 32.04
N LEU A 807 -6.31 -10.19 32.86
CA LEU A 807 -6.24 -8.77 32.54
C LEU A 807 -5.18 -8.10 33.41
N THR A 808 -4.23 -7.44 32.77
CA THR A 808 -3.15 -6.69 33.42
C THR A 808 -3.43 -5.19 33.35
N TYR A 809 -3.43 -4.52 34.50
CA TYR A 809 -3.59 -3.07 34.61
C TYR A 809 -2.29 -2.46 35.11
N TYR A 810 -1.77 -1.47 34.40
CA TYR A 810 -0.55 -0.75 34.75
C TYR A 810 -0.88 0.66 35.21
N ILE A 811 -0.57 0.95 36.47
CA ILE A 811 -0.89 2.21 37.13
C ILE A 811 0.43 2.84 37.60
N ASN A 812 0.80 3.97 37.00
CA ASN A 812 2.01 4.69 37.42
C ASN A 812 1.78 5.40 38.75
N SER A 813 2.79 5.34 39.63
CA SER A 813 2.82 6.14 40.85
C SER A 813 3.11 7.60 40.51
N TYR A 814 2.38 8.53 41.12
CA TYR A 814 2.74 9.95 41.04
C TYR A 814 4.03 10.23 41.84
N VAL A 815 4.96 10.93 41.20
CA VAL A 815 6.14 11.53 41.85
C VAL A 815 5.69 12.78 42.62
N ILE A 816 6.41 13.11 43.70
CA ILE A 816 6.18 14.27 44.56
C ILE A 816 6.42 15.57 43.77
#